data_AF-A0A3P3XIY5-F1
#
_entry.id   AF-A0A3P3XIY5-F1
#
_cell.length_a   1.000
_cell.length_b   1.000
_cell.length_c   1.000
_cell.angle_alpha   90.00
_cell.angle_beta   90.00
_cell.angle_gamma   90.00
#
_symmetry.space_group_name_H-M   'P 1'
#
loop_
_entity.id
_entity.type
_entity.pdbx_description
1 polymer ?
#
loop_
_entity_poly.entity_id
_entity_poly.type
_entity_poly.pdbx_seq_one_letter_code
_entity_poly.pdbx_strand_id
1 'polypeptide(L)'
;MHIIVTIKQVPETDKVKMDPETGTMVRSGLESIVNPLDLYAIEEALVLKERFGARITVLSMGPPDAERALREALSMGCDEAVLLTDRVFAGSDTWATSRVLAEAVKKIGAFEIILAGERATDGDTGQVGPALAAWLGIPVISYASGLELFADLGSAGAEKGGVPFAPSTVRARRLTEEGYQILETEMPCLITVVKEIASPRLPTLRGKKFARSAQVLRWGARELGLGTEDAGLPGSPTRVTKIFYPKVSRDGERLVARDEEGIARAVNRIFALLEEKGCLSSVPEAALATAHQERTSLYSKASTTHENLERASLDQEAARNHSAAKLSPTEPSAAELSASSPGAAKSAVPKPEVWIIAERRHVGLDSVSFELLARARTLADALHTSLAAIVVAPSLADEEVQALIAYGADSVIALESLNFDDFVCETWADALFALARERKPDIVLAAATTTGRTLMPYLAAKFGTGLTADCTELAIEEGTGLLLQTRPAIGGNIMATIKTPKHKPQMATVRPHSAQPLSPDFERKGIVLRTQALQPAESRAGTQQIAVRTRVLSMERNTKGFENLEGARMVVSGGRGLKKAENFKLVRELADALGAVVGASREAVDRGWISYPHQVGLSGKTISPEIYLCAGISGAIQHLAGIRTAKTIISINSDPEAPIHAVADLAVVGDLFEILPRLAERVRSAKTGISTEGNHAL
;
A
#
# COMPACT_ATOMS: atom_id res chain seq x y z
N MET A 1 8.33 -28.90 7.83
CA MET A 1 8.08 -27.50 7.46
C MET A 1 9.15 -26.60 8.07
N HIS A 2 9.66 -25.62 7.32
CA HIS A 2 10.63 -24.63 7.73
C HIS A 2 10.15 -23.23 7.33
N ILE A 3 10.05 -22.36 8.33
CA ILE A 3 9.59 -20.98 8.21
C ILE A 3 10.78 -20.05 8.50
N ILE A 4 11.01 -19.08 7.62
CA ILE A 4 11.97 -18.01 7.85
C ILE A 4 11.19 -16.76 8.25
N VAL A 5 11.58 -16.11 9.35
CA VAL A 5 10.98 -14.83 9.77
C VAL A 5 12.03 -13.75 9.65
N THR A 6 11.80 -12.77 8.77
CA THR A 6 12.70 -11.61 8.66
C THR A 6 12.24 -10.52 9.62
N ILE A 7 13.15 -10.05 10.47
CA ILE A 7 12.86 -8.99 11.44
C ILE A 7 13.85 -7.85 11.32
N LYS A 8 13.44 -6.67 11.78
CA LYS A 8 14.27 -5.49 11.90
C LYS A 8 14.25 -4.97 13.34
N GLN A 9 15.39 -4.47 13.80
CA GLN A 9 15.46 -3.68 15.01
C GLN A 9 15.15 -2.21 14.72
N VAL A 10 14.28 -1.59 15.52
CA VAL A 10 13.90 -0.18 15.40
C VAL A 10 14.03 0.54 16.74
N PRO A 11 14.22 1.87 16.77
CA PRO A 11 14.18 2.62 18.02
C PRO A 11 12.81 2.51 18.71
N GLU A 12 12.79 2.32 20.03
CA GLU A 12 11.56 2.35 20.83
C GLU A 12 10.95 3.75 20.77
N THR A 13 9.77 3.86 20.15
CA THR A 13 9.12 5.16 19.94
C THR A 13 8.18 5.58 21.07
N ASP A 14 7.96 4.72 22.07
CA ASP A 14 7.03 4.98 23.17
C ASP A 14 7.60 5.93 24.24
N LYS A 15 8.93 6.01 24.38
CA LYS A 15 9.61 6.86 25.39
C LYS A 15 10.21 8.15 24.83
N VAL A 16 9.89 8.50 23.59
CA VAL A 16 10.57 9.61 22.94
C VAL A 16 10.01 10.95 23.38
N LYS A 17 10.90 11.89 23.69
CA LYS A 17 10.53 13.25 24.08
C LYS A 17 10.64 14.19 22.88
N MET A 18 9.75 15.16 22.81
CA MET A 18 9.93 16.32 21.94
C MET A 18 10.89 17.30 22.62
N ASP A 19 11.83 17.79 21.85
CA ASP A 19 12.58 19.00 22.18
C ASP A 19 11.60 20.18 22.12
N PRO A 20 11.36 20.88 23.23
CA PRO A 20 10.40 21.97 23.32
C PRO A 20 10.80 23.22 22.52
N GLU A 21 12.09 23.41 22.20
CA GLU A 21 12.56 24.55 21.42
C GLU A 21 12.51 24.26 19.92
N THR A 22 12.91 23.05 19.52
CA THR A 22 13.00 22.70 18.09
C THR A 22 11.74 22.03 17.56
N GLY A 23 10.85 21.53 18.43
CA GLY A 23 9.70 20.73 18.04
C GLY A 23 10.09 19.43 17.35
N THR A 24 11.30 18.92 17.65
CA THR A 24 11.85 17.69 17.07
C THR A 24 11.97 16.58 18.10
N MET A 25 11.99 15.34 17.64
CA MET A 25 12.07 14.18 18.49
C MET A 25 13.51 13.96 19.00
N VAL A 26 13.73 13.98 20.33
CA VAL A 26 15.03 13.71 20.97
C VAL A 26 15.28 12.21 21.02
N ARG A 27 16.34 11.74 20.33
CA ARG A 27 16.63 10.30 20.17
C ARG A 27 17.83 9.78 20.95
N SER A 28 18.52 10.63 21.71
CA SER A 28 19.63 10.18 22.56
C SER A 28 19.12 9.24 23.64
N GLY A 29 19.70 8.03 23.71
CA GLY A 29 19.38 7.03 24.75
C GLY A 29 18.12 6.20 24.52
N LEU A 30 17.56 6.17 23.30
CA LEU A 30 16.46 5.25 22.99
C LEU A 30 16.96 3.81 22.92
N GLU A 31 16.26 2.91 23.61
CA GLU A 31 16.50 1.48 23.46
C GLU A 31 15.99 1.01 22.09
N SER A 32 16.70 0.05 21.52
CA SER A 32 16.32 -0.56 20.26
C SER A 32 15.54 -1.84 20.52
N ILE A 33 14.34 -1.95 19.95
CA ILE A 33 13.40 -3.07 20.12
C ILE A 33 13.19 -3.81 18.80
N VAL A 34 12.60 -5.01 18.85
CA VAL A 34 12.04 -5.64 17.65
C VAL A 34 10.98 -4.70 17.06
N ASN A 35 10.99 -4.50 15.75
CA ASN A 35 9.94 -3.77 15.06
C ASN A 35 8.56 -4.33 15.47
N PRO A 36 7.65 -3.48 16.02
CA PRO A 36 6.37 -3.97 16.52
C PRO A 36 5.54 -4.72 15.48
N LEU A 37 5.70 -4.38 14.20
CA LEU A 37 4.99 -5.04 13.09
C LEU A 37 5.57 -6.42 12.76
N ASP A 38 6.85 -6.67 13.06
CA ASP A 38 7.49 -7.97 12.86
C ASP A 38 7.12 -8.96 13.98
N LEU A 39 6.68 -8.47 15.15
CA LEU A 39 6.18 -9.33 16.23
C LEU A 39 4.95 -10.15 15.79
N TYR A 40 4.11 -9.60 14.92
CA TYR A 40 2.98 -10.33 14.34
C TYR A 40 3.44 -11.46 13.41
N ALA A 41 4.51 -11.25 12.65
CA ALA A 41 5.11 -12.28 11.81
C ALA A 41 5.75 -13.40 12.64
N ILE A 42 6.41 -13.05 13.75
CA ILE A 42 6.93 -14.03 14.72
C ILE A 42 5.77 -14.84 15.31
N GLU A 43 4.71 -14.18 15.77
CA GLU A 43 3.58 -14.89 16.38
C GLU A 43 2.90 -15.85 15.40
N GLU A 44 2.65 -15.42 14.16
CA GLU A 44 2.07 -16.28 13.14
C GLU A 44 2.97 -17.49 12.84
N ALA A 45 4.29 -17.30 12.78
CA ALA A 45 5.24 -18.40 12.64
C ALA A 45 5.13 -19.39 13.81
N LEU A 46 4.96 -18.91 15.04
CA LEU A 46 4.80 -19.74 16.23
C LEU A 46 3.47 -20.51 16.22
N VAL A 47 2.38 -19.88 15.80
CA VAL A 47 1.08 -20.55 15.62
C VAL A 47 1.19 -21.67 14.58
N LEU A 48 1.84 -21.41 13.44
CA LEU A 48 2.08 -22.44 12.42
C LEU A 48 2.99 -23.56 12.94
N LYS A 49 4.01 -23.22 13.74
CA LYS A 49 4.85 -24.21 14.42
C LYS A 49 4.07 -25.11 15.37
N GLU A 50 3.18 -24.54 16.18
CA GLU A 50 2.33 -25.31 17.10
C GLU A 50 1.38 -26.24 16.35
N ARG A 51 0.87 -25.80 15.18
CA ARG A 51 -0.05 -26.59 14.35
C ARG A 51 0.63 -27.68 13.53
N PHE A 52 1.82 -27.40 12.99
CA PHE A 52 2.46 -28.24 11.95
C PHE A 52 3.87 -28.73 12.31
N GLY A 53 4.37 -28.46 13.52
CA GLY A 53 5.71 -28.86 13.93
C GLY A 53 6.83 -28.17 13.12
N ALA A 54 6.59 -26.94 12.67
CA ALA A 54 7.56 -26.21 11.85
C ALA A 54 8.82 -25.81 12.63
N ARG A 55 9.96 -25.82 11.95
CA ARG A 55 11.19 -25.19 12.42
C ARG A 55 11.18 -23.71 12.02
N ILE A 56 11.58 -22.81 12.92
CA ILE A 56 11.60 -21.36 12.66
C ILE A 56 13.02 -20.81 12.75
N THR A 57 13.50 -20.22 11.64
CA THR A 57 14.74 -19.44 11.60
C THR A 57 14.40 -17.96 11.55
N VAL A 58 14.81 -17.20 12.57
CA VAL A 58 14.68 -15.73 12.57
C VAL A 58 15.94 -15.08 11.97
N LEU A 59 15.75 -14.16 11.04
CA LEU A 59 16.80 -13.51 10.26
C LEU A 59 16.71 -12.00 10.43
N SER A 60 17.82 -11.35 10.78
CA SER A 60 17.90 -9.88 10.86
C SER A 60 19.20 -9.39 10.24
N MET A 61 19.13 -8.29 9.49
CA MET A 61 20.30 -7.52 9.08
C MET A 61 20.44 -6.29 9.96
N GLY A 62 21.64 -6.03 10.49
CA GLY A 62 21.86 -4.89 11.36
C GLY A 62 23.24 -4.87 12.02
N PRO A 63 23.50 -3.84 12.85
CA PRO A 63 24.71 -3.80 13.66
C PRO A 63 24.73 -4.97 14.67
N PRO A 64 25.88 -5.23 15.34
CA PRO A 64 25.99 -6.30 16.34
C PRO A 64 24.89 -6.27 17.43
N ASP A 65 24.40 -5.07 17.79
CA ASP A 65 23.35 -4.89 18.80
C ASP A 65 21.96 -5.40 18.35
N ALA A 66 21.76 -5.64 17.05
CA ALA A 66 20.54 -6.27 16.53
C ALA A 66 20.39 -7.73 16.98
N GLU A 67 21.46 -8.34 17.52
CA GLU A 67 21.38 -9.63 18.21
C GLU A 67 20.36 -9.60 19.36
N ARG A 68 20.13 -8.46 20.01
CA ARG A 68 19.10 -8.33 21.06
C ARG A 68 17.71 -8.67 20.54
N ALA A 69 17.36 -8.17 19.35
CA ALA A 69 16.07 -8.44 18.71
C ALA A 69 15.93 -9.92 18.34
N LEU A 70 17.00 -10.54 17.83
CA LEU A 70 17.02 -11.98 17.55
C LEU A 70 16.86 -12.83 18.82
N ARG A 71 17.52 -12.46 19.92
CA ARG A 71 17.37 -13.15 21.21
C ARG A 71 15.98 -12.99 21.80
N GLU A 72 15.32 -11.86 21.56
CA GLU A 72 13.92 -11.67 21.92
C GLU A 72 13.02 -12.66 21.17
N ALA A 73 13.15 -12.77 19.85
CA ALA A 73 12.41 -13.75 19.04
C ALA A 73 12.69 -15.21 19.45
N LEU A 74 13.95 -15.58 19.71
CA LEU A 74 14.31 -16.89 20.29
C LEU A 74 13.63 -17.12 21.64
N SER A 75 13.47 -16.07 22.46
CA SER A 75 12.82 -16.18 23.77
C SER A 75 11.30 -16.32 23.69
N MET A 76 10.69 -15.93 22.56
CA MET A 76 9.27 -16.15 22.26
C MET A 76 9.00 -17.59 21.79
N GLY A 77 9.97 -18.22 21.11
CA GLY A 77 9.88 -19.63 20.71
C GLY A 77 10.49 -19.98 19.35
N CYS A 78 11.15 -19.04 18.67
CA CYS A 78 11.93 -19.34 17.46
C CYS A 78 13.09 -20.30 17.77
N ASP A 79 13.51 -21.11 16.79
CA ASP A 79 14.50 -22.18 17.00
C ASP A 79 15.92 -21.72 16.73
N GLU A 80 16.11 -21.00 15.63
CA GLU A 80 17.42 -20.59 15.12
C GLU A 80 17.44 -19.09 14.84
N ALA A 81 18.61 -18.47 14.96
CA ALA A 81 18.80 -17.05 14.69
C ALA A 81 20.03 -16.80 13.83
N VAL A 82 19.85 -15.95 12.82
CA VAL A 82 20.91 -15.51 11.91
C VAL A 82 20.97 -13.98 11.92
N LEU A 83 22.14 -13.44 12.25
CA LEU A 83 22.47 -12.04 12.18
C LEU A 83 23.36 -11.76 10.95
N LEU A 84 22.86 -10.95 10.03
CA LEU A 84 23.65 -10.42 8.92
C LEU A 84 24.29 -9.11 9.39
N THR A 85 25.57 -9.18 9.73
CA THR A 85 26.32 -8.07 10.34
C THR A 85 27.67 -7.92 9.69
N ASP A 86 27.87 -6.82 8.98
CA ASP A 86 29.13 -6.43 8.38
C ASP A 86 29.16 -4.90 8.26
N ARG A 87 30.35 -4.29 8.35
CA ARG A 87 30.51 -2.85 8.07
C ARG A 87 30.15 -2.52 6.62
N VAL A 88 30.36 -3.46 5.70
CA VAL A 88 30.00 -3.30 4.28
C VAL A 88 28.49 -3.10 4.11
N PHE A 89 27.66 -3.61 5.02
CA PHE A 89 26.20 -3.47 4.92
C PHE A 89 25.69 -2.09 5.39
N ALA A 90 26.54 -1.25 5.96
CA ALA A 90 26.14 0.05 6.50
C ALA A 90 25.62 1.00 5.41
N GLY A 91 24.52 1.70 5.71
CA GLY A 91 23.91 2.65 4.80
C GLY A 91 23.18 2.01 3.61
N SER A 92 22.89 0.71 3.67
CA SER A 92 22.08 0.02 2.67
C SER A 92 20.68 0.62 2.58
N ASP A 93 20.20 0.84 1.35
CA ASP A 93 18.80 1.06 1.07
C ASP A 93 18.01 -0.27 1.04
N THR A 94 16.71 -0.19 0.73
CA THR A 94 15.84 -1.37 0.73
C THR A 94 16.19 -2.37 -0.37
N TRP A 95 16.72 -1.91 -1.51
CA TRP A 95 17.13 -2.78 -2.61
C TRP A 95 18.35 -3.62 -2.17
N ALA A 96 19.41 -2.95 -1.69
CA ALA A 96 20.61 -3.61 -1.20
C ALA A 96 20.31 -4.53 0.00
N THR A 97 19.46 -4.09 0.93
CA THR A 97 19.04 -4.90 2.09
C THR A 97 18.31 -6.18 1.65
N SER A 98 17.34 -6.06 0.74
CA SER A 98 16.60 -7.23 0.23
C SER A 98 17.50 -8.24 -0.50
N ARG A 99 18.53 -7.75 -1.21
CA ARG A 99 19.53 -8.59 -1.88
C ARG A 99 20.38 -9.37 -0.88
N VAL A 100 20.87 -8.71 0.17
CA VAL A 100 21.64 -9.35 1.25
C VAL A 100 20.80 -10.43 1.95
N LEU A 101 19.53 -10.13 2.25
CA LEU A 101 18.60 -11.09 2.83
C LEU A 101 18.35 -12.29 1.89
N ALA A 102 18.24 -12.05 0.57
CA ALA A 102 18.03 -13.12 -0.41
C ALA A 102 19.20 -14.11 -0.43
N GLU A 103 20.45 -13.63 -0.40
CA GLU A 103 21.62 -14.52 -0.34
C GLU A 103 21.70 -15.29 0.99
N ALA A 104 21.29 -14.67 2.11
CA ALA A 104 21.17 -15.37 3.37
C ALA A 104 20.09 -16.46 3.33
N VAL A 105 18.93 -16.19 2.75
CA VAL A 105 17.85 -17.18 2.57
C VAL A 105 18.32 -18.34 1.69
N LYS A 106 18.99 -18.07 0.57
CA LYS A 106 19.58 -19.11 -0.28
C LYS A 106 20.59 -19.97 0.48
N LYS A 107 21.41 -19.35 1.33
CA LYS A 107 22.39 -20.06 2.17
C LYS A 107 21.74 -20.90 3.27
N ILE A 108 20.61 -20.46 3.83
CA ILE A 108 19.81 -21.22 4.79
C ILE A 108 19.29 -22.53 4.14
N GLY A 109 18.96 -22.50 2.85
CA GLY A 109 18.52 -23.68 2.10
C GLY A 109 17.01 -23.75 1.93
N ALA A 110 16.44 -24.97 1.93
CA ALA A 110 15.02 -25.19 1.67
C ALA A 110 14.13 -24.58 2.78
N PHE A 111 13.04 -23.92 2.37
CA PHE A 111 12.00 -23.35 3.22
C PHE A 111 10.66 -23.40 2.49
N GLU A 112 9.55 -23.31 3.21
CA GLU A 112 8.21 -23.25 2.61
C GLU A 112 7.59 -21.85 2.67
N ILE A 113 7.85 -21.08 3.74
CA ILE A 113 7.27 -19.74 3.92
C ILE A 113 8.33 -18.78 4.48
N ILE A 114 8.37 -17.57 3.92
CA ILE A 114 9.00 -16.41 4.55
C ILE A 114 7.90 -15.51 5.11
N LEU A 115 7.97 -15.19 6.40
CA LEU A 115 7.08 -14.23 7.06
C LEU A 115 7.83 -12.94 7.41
N ALA A 116 7.18 -11.80 7.17
CA ALA A 116 7.68 -10.48 7.51
C ALA A 116 6.54 -9.56 7.99
N GLY A 117 6.84 -8.55 8.79
CA GLY A 117 5.87 -7.48 9.04
C GLY A 117 5.59 -6.67 7.76
N GLU A 118 4.44 -5.98 7.71
CA GLU A 118 4.06 -5.15 6.55
C GLU A 118 5.07 -4.02 6.22
N ARG A 119 5.74 -3.46 7.23
CA ARG A 119 6.77 -2.42 7.11
C ARG A 119 7.55 -2.25 8.42
N ALA A 120 8.64 -1.49 8.38
CA ALA A 120 9.31 -1.01 9.59
C ALA A 120 8.76 0.36 10.03
N THR A 121 8.56 0.56 11.33
CA THR A 121 7.98 1.82 11.86
C THR A 121 8.90 3.04 11.76
N ASP A 122 10.21 2.84 11.71
CA ASP A 122 11.20 3.92 11.65
C ASP A 122 11.36 4.49 10.24
N GLY A 123 11.51 3.65 9.22
CA GLY A 123 11.79 4.07 7.85
C GLY A 123 10.65 3.86 6.87
N ASP A 124 9.54 3.24 7.31
CA ASP A 124 8.46 2.76 6.44
C ASP A 124 9.03 1.94 5.27
N THR A 125 9.98 1.05 5.62
CA THR A 125 10.74 0.23 4.68
C THR A 125 10.00 -1.05 4.28
N GLY A 126 8.71 -0.94 3.93
CA GLY A 126 7.88 -2.06 3.48
C GLY A 126 8.32 -2.68 2.15
N GLN A 127 9.22 -2.02 1.43
CA GLN A 127 9.78 -2.49 0.16
C GLN A 127 10.55 -3.81 0.29
N VAL A 128 11.15 -4.09 1.46
CA VAL A 128 12.10 -5.19 1.63
C VAL A 128 11.44 -6.56 1.39
N GLY A 129 10.22 -6.77 1.88
CA GLY A 129 9.50 -8.04 1.71
C GLY A 129 9.25 -8.39 0.24
N PRO A 130 8.50 -7.57 -0.52
CA PRO A 130 8.25 -7.84 -1.94
C PRO A 130 9.54 -7.85 -2.79
N ALA A 131 10.54 -7.03 -2.48
CA ALA A 131 11.84 -7.07 -3.17
C ALA A 131 12.60 -8.39 -2.90
N LEU A 132 12.56 -8.92 -1.66
CA LEU A 132 13.13 -10.21 -1.32
C LEU A 132 12.46 -11.34 -2.11
N ALA A 133 11.14 -11.32 -2.25
CA ALA A 133 10.41 -12.29 -3.06
C ALA A 133 10.85 -12.28 -4.53
N ALA A 134 11.05 -11.07 -5.09
CA ALA A 134 11.57 -10.91 -6.46
C ALA A 134 12.97 -11.50 -6.64
N TRP A 135 13.88 -11.29 -5.68
CA TRP A 135 15.24 -11.87 -5.71
C TRP A 135 15.25 -13.40 -5.66
N LEU A 136 14.28 -13.98 -4.96
CA LEU A 136 14.14 -15.43 -4.81
C LEU A 136 13.30 -16.05 -5.94
N GLY A 137 12.60 -15.24 -6.73
CA GLY A 137 11.70 -15.73 -7.79
C GLY A 137 10.48 -16.49 -7.25
N ILE A 138 10.00 -16.12 -6.05
CA ILE A 138 8.87 -16.78 -5.38
C ILE A 138 7.64 -15.86 -5.31
N PRO A 139 6.42 -16.41 -5.18
CA PRO A 139 5.21 -15.61 -4.99
C PRO A 139 5.25 -14.73 -3.76
N VAL A 140 4.56 -13.58 -3.84
CA VAL A 140 4.39 -12.65 -2.72
C VAL A 140 2.92 -12.32 -2.49
N ILE A 141 2.48 -12.46 -1.24
CA ILE A 141 1.21 -11.94 -0.75
C ILE A 141 1.49 -10.91 0.34
N SER A 142 1.15 -9.66 0.09
CA SER A 142 1.32 -8.58 1.06
C SER A 142 0.08 -8.37 1.92
N TYR A 143 0.26 -7.83 3.12
CA TYR A 143 -0.81 -7.42 4.03
C TYR A 143 -1.79 -8.53 4.43
N ALA A 144 -1.29 -9.74 4.67
CA ALA A 144 -2.10 -10.87 5.13
C ALA A 144 -2.61 -10.63 6.56
N SER A 145 -3.93 -10.77 6.72
CA SER A 145 -4.70 -10.70 7.97
C SER A 145 -5.15 -12.08 8.47
N GLY A 146 -4.98 -13.12 7.66
CA GLY A 146 -5.31 -14.51 8.00
C GLY A 146 -4.56 -15.47 7.08
N LEU A 147 -4.12 -16.62 7.59
CA LEU A 147 -3.43 -17.66 6.83
C LEU A 147 -3.98 -19.07 7.11
N GLU A 148 -4.16 -19.83 6.05
CA GLU A 148 -4.55 -21.24 6.09
C GLU A 148 -3.65 -22.04 5.15
N LEU A 149 -3.07 -23.14 5.65
CA LEU A 149 -2.20 -24.00 4.85
C LEU A 149 -2.96 -25.24 4.39
N PHE A 150 -2.78 -25.62 3.13
CA PHE A 150 -3.39 -26.81 2.53
C PHE A 150 -2.30 -27.72 1.98
N ALA A 151 -2.55 -29.02 2.05
CA ALA A 151 -1.73 -30.04 1.40
C ALA A 151 -2.44 -30.51 0.14
N ASP A 152 -1.68 -30.74 -0.93
CA ASP A 152 -2.21 -31.39 -2.13
C ASP A 152 -2.46 -32.87 -1.81
N LEU A 153 -3.72 -33.29 -1.90
CA LEU A 153 -4.12 -34.69 -1.71
C LEU A 153 -4.02 -35.49 -3.03
N GLY A 154 -3.44 -34.92 -4.08
CA GLY A 154 -3.24 -35.54 -5.38
C GLY A 154 -2.25 -36.72 -5.37
N SER A 155 -2.80 -37.91 -5.67
CA SER A 155 -2.15 -39.17 -6.07
C SER A 155 -1.24 -39.94 -5.08
N ALA A 156 -1.45 -39.78 -3.78
CA ALA A 156 -1.18 -40.86 -2.83
C ALA A 156 -2.50 -41.21 -2.15
N GLY A 157 -2.98 -42.43 -2.40
CA GLY A 157 -4.23 -42.93 -1.84
C GLY A 157 -4.31 -42.67 -0.33
N ALA A 158 -5.54 -42.49 0.14
CA ALA A 158 -5.88 -42.54 1.56
C ALA A 158 -5.54 -43.93 2.13
N GLU A 159 -4.26 -44.24 2.30
CA GLU A 159 -3.80 -45.35 3.08
C GLU A 159 -3.55 -44.87 4.50
N LYS A 160 -4.28 -45.51 5.41
CA LYS A 160 -4.15 -45.40 6.85
C LYS A 160 -2.67 -45.61 7.25
N GLY A 161 -1.95 -44.53 7.54
CA GLY A 161 -0.64 -44.63 8.18
C GLY A 161 0.32 -43.48 7.88
N GLY A 162 0.29 -42.43 8.70
CA GLY A 162 1.51 -41.71 9.09
C GLY A 162 2.23 -40.83 8.06
N VAL A 163 1.64 -40.50 6.90
CA VAL A 163 2.27 -39.50 6.01
C VAL A 163 2.23 -38.13 6.70
N PRO A 164 3.38 -37.45 6.92
CA PRO A 164 3.40 -36.12 7.52
C PRO A 164 2.64 -35.13 6.63
N PHE A 165 1.78 -34.29 7.24
CA PHE A 165 1.15 -33.18 6.54
C PHE A 165 2.23 -32.26 5.95
N ALA A 166 2.33 -32.22 4.62
CA ALA A 166 3.25 -31.37 3.89
C ALA A 166 2.43 -30.34 3.09
N PRO A 167 2.30 -29.11 3.60
CA PRO A 167 1.55 -28.08 2.88
C PRO A 167 2.25 -27.74 1.57
N SER A 168 1.47 -27.61 0.50
CA SER A 168 1.93 -27.23 -0.83
C SER A 168 1.38 -25.86 -1.24
N THR A 169 0.24 -25.45 -0.66
CA THR A 169 -0.40 -24.17 -0.94
C THR A 169 -0.79 -23.45 0.34
N VAL A 170 -0.84 -22.12 0.24
CA VAL A 170 -1.32 -21.24 1.30
C VAL A 170 -2.45 -20.38 0.78
N ARG A 171 -3.52 -20.30 1.55
CA ARG A 171 -4.59 -19.32 1.37
C ARG A 171 -4.40 -18.19 2.35
N ALA A 172 -4.42 -16.98 1.85
CA ALA A 172 -4.26 -15.77 2.63
C ALA A 172 -5.46 -14.85 2.47
N ARG A 173 -5.93 -14.31 3.60
CA ARG A 173 -6.90 -13.21 3.63
C ARG A 173 -6.13 -11.89 3.66
N ARG A 174 -5.97 -11.27 2.50
CA ARG A 174 -5.21 -10.03 2.29
C ARG A 174 -6.07 -8.79 2.51
N LEU A 175 -5.57 -7.85 3.29
CA LEU A 175 -6.17 -6.52 3.48
C LEU A 175 -5.90 -5.65 2.24
N THR A 176 -6.93 -4.99 1.72
CA THR A 176 -6.86 -3.99 0.64
C THR A 176 -7.62 -2.74 1.04
N GLU A 177 -7.60 -1.70 0.22
CA GLU A 177 -8.39 -0.48 0.46
C GLU A 177 -9.91 -0.70 0.32
N GLU A 178 -10.36 -1.76 -0.35
CA GLU A 178 -11.78 -2.05 -0.61
C GLU A 178 -12.36 -3.17 0.28
N GLY A 179 -11.54 -3.71 1.18
CA GLY A 179 -11.93 -4.78 2.10
C GLY A 179 -10.87 -5.86 2.15
N TYR A 180 -11.30 -7.12 2.01
CA TYR A 180 -10.40 -8.27 2.08
C TYR A 180 -10.45 -9.09 0.80
N GLN A 181 -9.29 -9.50 0.32
CA GLN A 181 -9.13 -10.37 -0.83
C GLN A 181 -8.66 -11.74 -0.35
N ILE A 182 -9.27 -12.82 -0.83
CA ILE A 182 -8.81 -14.18 -0.55
C ILE A 182 -7.96 -14.62 -1.73
N LEU A 183 -6.68 -14.91 -1.46
CA LEU A 183 -5.73 -15.39 -2.45
C LEU A 183 -5.20 -16.75 -2.04
N GLU A 184 -4.88 -17.57 -3.02
CA GLU A 184 -4.20 -18.86 -2.83
C GLU A 184 -2.91 -18.87 -3.65
N THR A 185 -1.81 -19.32 -3.07
CA THR A 185 -0.52 -19.41 -3.77
C THR A 185 0.26 -20.67 -3.41
N GLU A 186 1.11 -21.11 -4.33
CA GLU A 186 2.01 -22.24 -4.15
C GLU A 186 3.21 -21.88 -3.27
N MET A 187 3.72 -22.87 -2.53
CA MET A 187 4.97 -22.76 -1.77
C MET A 187 6.18 -23.21 -2.62
N PRO A 188 7.38 -22.63 -2.40
CA PRO A 188 7.72 -21.62 -1.40
C PRO A 188 7.18 -20.23 -1.73
N CYS A 189 6.77 -19.46 -0.72
CA CYS A 189 6.24 -18.11 -0.89
C CYS A 189 6.71 -17.13 0.20
N LEU A 190 6.55 -15.83 -0.05
CA LEU A 190 6.75 -14.77 0.94
C LEU A 190 5.42 -14.10 1.28
N ILE A 191 5.16 -13.92 2.57
CA ILE A 191 3.95 -13.28 3.06
C ILE A 191 4.33 -12.15 4.03
N THR A 192 3.82 -10.95 3.75
CA THR A 192 3.86 -9.87 4.75
C THR A 192 2.55 -9.81 5.52
N VAL A 193 2.61 -9.61 6.83
CA VAL A 193 1.43 -9.69 7.70
C VAL A 193 1.09 -8.34 8.35
N VAL A 194 -0.20 -8.15 8.65
CA VAL A 194 -0.73 -7.00 9.41
C VAL A 194 -1.09 -7.41 10.84
N LYS A 195 -1.33 -6.42 11.72
CA LYS A 195 -1.72 -6.63 13.13
C LYS A 195 -2.89 -7.58 13.35
N GLU A 196 -3.82 -7.68 12.39
CA GLU A 196 -4.99 -8.59 12.49
C GLU A 196 -4.63 -10.07 12.47
N ILE A 197 -3.46 -10.45 11.97
CA ILE A 197 -3.07 -11.86 11.81
C ILE A 197 -3.03 -12.62 13.14
N ALA A 198 -2.53 -11.97 14.20
CA ALA A 198 -2.26 -12.61 15.46
C ALA A 198 -2.07 -11.59 16.60
N SER A 199 -2.07 -12.06 17.84
CA SER A 199 -1.74 -11.25 19.03
C SER A 199 -0.41 -11.74 19.63
N PRO A 200 0.70 -10.97 19.50
CA PRO A 200 2.02 -11.44 19.91
C PRO A 200 2.09 -11.81 21.38
N ARG A 201 2.58 -13.02 21.67
CA ARG A 201 2.78 -13.51 23.03
C ARG A 201 4.00 -12.89 23.70
N LEU A 202 4.02 -12.91 25.04
CA LEU A 202 5.20 -12.52 25.80
C LEU A 202 6.20 -13.68 25.93
N PRO A 203 7.52 -13.41 25.98
CA PRO A 203 8.53 -14.42 26.22
C PRO A 203 8.35 -15.18 27.54
N THR A 204 8.55 -16.49 27.51
CA THR A 204 8.49 -17.34 28.73
C THR A 204 9.84 -17.39 29.45
N LEU A 205 9.86 -17.75 30.74
CA LEU A 205 11.12 -17.94 31.49
C LEU A 205 12.02 -19.03 30.85
N ARG A 206 11.41 -20.12 30.38
CA ARG A 206 12.11 -21.20 29.68
C ARG A 206 12.71 -20.69 28.37
N GLY A 207 11.94 -19.92 27.59
CA GLY A 207 12.40 -19.27 26.36
C GLY A 207 13.57 -18.31 26.62
N LYS A 208 13.49 -17.47 27.66
CA LYS A 208 14.60 -16.57 28.06
C LYS A 208 15.87 -17.35 28.42
N LYS A 209 15.75 -18.51 29.10
CA LYS A 209 16.90 -19.37 29.41
C LYS A 209 17.51 -19.96 28.14
N PHE A 210 16.68 -20.48 27.24
CA PHE A 210 17.10 -20.99 25.94
C PHE A 210 17.80 -19.92 25.10
N ALA A 211 17.19 -18.75 24.96
CA ALA A 211 17.70 -17.64 24.16
C ALA A 211 19.06 -17.11 24.66
N ARG A 212 19.40 -17.28 25.95
CA ARG A 212 20.75 -16.94 26.47
C ARG A 212 21.82 -17.92 26.03
N SER A 213 21.49 -19.21 25.93
CA SER A 213 22.43 -20.27 25.52
C SER A 213 22.44 -20.55 24.02
N ALA A 214 21.39 -20.14 23.30
CA ALA A 214 21.25 -20.36 21.88
C ALA A 214 22.36 -19.64 21.09
N GLN A 215 22.91 -20.33 20.09
CA GLN A 215 23.88 -19.78 19.16
C GLN A 215 23.17 -18.87 18.16
N VAL A 216 23.66 -17.64 18.02
CA VAL A 216 23.26 -16.73 16.94
C VAL A 216 24.33 -16.81 15.87
N LEU A 217 23.98 -17.33 14.70
CA LEU A 217 24.89 -17.40 13.56
C LEU A 217 25.12 -15.99 13.03
N ARG A 218 26.37 -15.65 12.71
CA ARG A 218 26.74 -14.33 12.19
C ARG A 218 27.35 -14.49 10.81
N TRP A 219 26.76 -13.84 9.81
CA TRP A 219 27.27 -13.86 8.44
C TRP A 219 27.56 -12.43 7.97
N GLY A 220 28.76 -12.21 7.45
CA GLY A 220 29.14 -10.99 6.77
C GLY A 220 29.08 -11.13 5.25
N ALA A 221 29.60 -10.13 4.55
CA ALA A 221 29.54 -10.09 3.08
C ALA A 221 30.28 -11.29 2.46
N ARG A 222 31.43 -11.67 3.03
CA ARG A 222 32.25 -12.79 2.55
C ARG A 222 31.51 -14.12 2.66
N GLU A 223 30.84 -14.37 3.78
CA GLU A 223 30.08 -15.59 4.00
C GLU A 223 28.88 -15.74 3.07
N LEU A 224 28.37 -14.64 2.53
CA LEU A 224 27.25 -14.58 1.59
C LEU A 224 27.69 -14.47 0.13
N GLY A 225 29.00 -14.39 -0.15
CA GLY A 225 29.52 -14.22 -1.51
C GLY A 225 29.21 -12.84 -2.12
N LEU A 226 29.03 -11.81 -1.28
CA LEU A 226 28.68 -10.45 -1.69
C LEU A 226 29.92 -9.55 -1.75
N GLY A 227 30.01 -8.74 -2.81
CA GLY A 227 30.97 -7.66 -2.95
C GLY A 227 30.47 -6.32 -2.40
N THR A 228 31.34 -5.29 -2.44
CA THR A 228 31.00 -3.94 -1.96
C THR A 228 29.95 -3.24 -2.82
N GLU A 229 29.82 -3.61 -4.09
CA GLU A 229 28.79 -3.08 -5.01
C GLU A 229 27.43 -3.79 -4.84
N ASP A 230 27.36 -4.81 -3.99
CA ASP A 230 26.13 -5.59 -3.80
C ASP A 230 25.35 -5.20 -2.55
N ALA A 231 25.99 -4.46 -1.64
CA ALA A 231 25.43 -4.07 -0.36
C ALA A 231 25.95 -2.69 0.09
N GLY A 232 25.37 -2.18 1.19
CA GLY A 232 25.78 -0.92 1.78
C GLY A 232 25.46 0.28 0.91
N LEU A 233 26.01 1.43 1.31
CA LEU A 233 25.90 2.64 0.53
C LEU A 233 26.39 2.48 -0.92
N PRO A 234 27.54 1.84 -1.23
CA PRO A 234 28.01 1.71 -2.61
C PRO A 234 27.02 0.94 -3.50
N GLY A 235 26.55 -0.23 -3.04
CA GLY A 235 25.58 -1.06 -3.76
C GLY A 235 24.13 -0.59 -3.73
N SER A 236 23.80 0.40 -2.91
CA SER A 236 22.47 1.00 -2.90
C SER A 236 22.24 1.81 -4.18
N PRO A 237 21.10 1.68 -4.88
CA PRO A 237 20.76 2.58 -5.96
C PRO A 237 20.39 3.99 -5.51
N THR A 238 19.82 4.14 -4.31
CA THR A 238 19.32 5.43 -3.79
C THR A 238 20.33 6.16 -2.90
N ARG A 239 20.26 7.50 -2.85
CA ARG A 239 21.10 8.36 -2.01
C ARG A 239 20.25 9.42 -1.34
N VAL A 240 20.39 9.54 -0.01
CA VAL A 240 19.82 10.65 0.75
C VAL A 240 20.67 11.89 0.50
N THR A 241 20.07 12.97 -0.01
CA THR A 241 20.76 14.23 -0.31
C THR A 241 20.54 15.29 0.76
N LYS A 242 19.32 15.37 1.27
CA LYS A 242 18.91 16.39 2.23
C LYS A 242 18.06 15.77 3.31
N ILE A 243 18.34 16.16 4.55
CA ILE A 243 17.56 15.81 5.73
C ILE A 243 17.14 17.12 6.39
N PHE A 244 15.86 17.29 6.64
CA PHE A 244 15.34 18.44 7.37
C PHE A 244 14.22 18.03 8.33
N TYR A 245 14.01 18.83 9.36
CA TYR A 245 13.04 18.57 10.40
C TYR A 245 11.87 19.54 10.21
N PRO A 246 10.66 19.05 9.88
CA PRO A 246 9.50 19.91 9.74
C PRO A 246 9.12 20.46 11.12
N LYS A 247 9.10 21.80 11.27
CA LYS A 247 8.61 22.45 12.49
C LYS A 247 7.09 22.33 12.50
N VAL A 248 6.52 21.68 13.52
CA VAL A 248 5.07 21.58 13.69
C VAL A 248 4.64 22.54 14.79
N SER A 249 4.76 23.84 14.52
CA SER A 249 4.00 24.88 15.22
C SER A 249 2.94 25.37 14.26
N ARG A 250 1.67 25.02 14.50
CA ARG A 250 0.55 25.64 13.81
C ARG A 250 0.07 26.80 14.68
N ASP A 251 -0.11 27.98 14.10
CA ASP A 251 -0.71 29.11 14.79
C ASP A 251 -2.23 28.91 14.80
N GLY A 252 -2.67 28.00 15.68
CA GLY A 252 -4.04 27.51 15.74
C GLY A 252 -4.92 28.36 16.65
N GLU A 253 -6.17 28.56 16.23
CA GLU A 253 -7.19 29.23 17.04
C GLU A 253 -7.56 28.35 18.24
N ARG A 254 -7.57 28.93 19.46
CA ARG A 254 -8.02 28.24 20.68
C ARG A 254 -9.35 28.80 21.17
N LEU A 255 -10.33 27.93 21.34
CA LEU A 255 -11.64 28.25 21.89
C LEU A 255 -11.89 27.48 23.18
N VAL A 256 -12.46 28.15 24.17
CA VAL A 256 -12.89 27.54 25.43
C VAL A 256 -14.41 27.44 25.42
N ALA A 257 -14.94 26.22 25.48
CA ALA A 257 -16.35 25.90 25.48
C ALA A 257 -16.73 25.28 26.83
N ARG A 258 -16.89 26.12 27.86
CA ARG A 258 -17.27 25.70 29.23
C ARG A 258 -18.71 26.05 29.59
N ASP A 259 -19.32 26.95 28.84
CA ASP A 259 -20.69 27.44 28.98
C ASP A 259 -21.46 27.27 27.67
N GLU A 260 -22.79 27.41 27.74
CA GLU A 260 -23.67 27.18 26.58
C GLU A 260 -23.35 28.11 25.40
N GLU A 261 -22.96 29.35 25.69
CA GLU A 261 -22.54 30.31 24.66
C GLU A 261 -21.19 29.91 24.03
N GLY A 262 -20.23 29.45 24.82
CA GLY A 262 -18.94 28.95 24.34
C GLY A 262 -19.07 27.69 23.49
N ILE A 263 -19.98 26.78 23.86
CA ILE A 263 -20.29 25.58 23.06
C ILE A 263 -20.90 25.97 21.72
N ALA A 264 -21.88 26.88 21.71
CA ALA A 264 -22.48 27.36 20.46
C ALA A 264 -21.44 28.04 19.55
N ARG A 265 -20.54 28.85 20.13
CA ARG A 265 -19.44 29.50 19.41
C ARG A 265 -18.47 28.48 18.79
N ALA A 266 -18.09 27.45 19.55
CA ALA A 266 -17.22 26.40 19.06
C ALA A 266 -17.85 25.61 17.92
N VAL A 267 -19.13 25.21 18.04
CA VAL A 267 -19.86 24.51 16.98
C VAL A 267 -19.95 25.36 15.73
N ASN A 268 -20.29 26.64 15.85
CA ASN A 268 -20.38 27.56 14.71
C ASN A 268 -19.03 27.75 14.03
N ARG A 269 -17.93 27.86 14.78
CA ARG A 269 -16.60 28.02 14.19
C ARG A 269 -16.12 26.77 13.47
N ILE A 270 -16.35 25.59 14.07
CA ILE A 270 -16.05 24.31 13.39
C ILE A 270 -16.85 24.22 12.09
N PHE A 271 -18.15 24.55 12.13
CA PHE A 271 -19.00 24.52 10.95
C PHE A 271 -18.53 25.48 9.85
N ALA A 272 -18.20 26.72 10.19
CA ALA A 272 -17.66 27.70 9.24
C ALA A 272 -16.36 27.20 8.58
N LEU A 273 -15.46 26.57 9.35
CA LEU A 273 -14.22 26.00 8.81
C LEU A 273 -14.51 24.86 7.83
N LEU A 274 -15.51 24.02 8.12
CA LEU A 274 -15.97 22.98 7.20
C LEU A 274 -16.55 23.58 5.89
N GLU A 275 -17.23 24.73 5.97
CA GLU A 275 -17.74 25.43 4.78
C GLU A 275 -16.61 26.04 3.95
N GLU A 276 -15.66 26.75 4.58
CA GLU A 276 -14.49 27.37 3.94
C GLU A 276 -13.66 26.34 3.14
N LYS A 277 -13.60 25.09 3.62
CA LYS A 277 -12.88 23.99 2.96
C LYS A 277 -13.71 23.23 1.93
N GLY A 278 -14.95 23.65 1.66
CA GLY A 278 -15.83 23.01 0.68
C GLY A 278 -16.17 21.56 1.06
N CYS A 279 -16.31 21.28 2.36
CA CYS A 279 -16.61 19.95 2.88
C CYS A 279 -18.11 19.72 3.13
N LEU A 280 -18.93 20.76 2.97
CA LEU A 280 -20.38 20.73 3.25
C LEU A 280 -21.25 20.78 1.98
N SER A 281 -20.65 20.85 0.78
CA SER A 281 -21.41 20.82 -0.47
C SER A 281 -22.06 19.44 -0.69
N SER A 282 -23.38 19.44 -0.82
CA SER A 282 -24.17 18.27 -1.18
C SER A 282 -23.81 17.80 -2.59
N VAL A 283 -23.30 16.57 -2.72
CA VAL A 283 -23.58 15.83 -3.96
C VAL A 283 -25.07 15.50 -3.91
N PRO A 284 -25.90 15.90 -4.89
CA PRO A 284 -27.33 15.67 -4.82
C PRO A 284 -27.61 14.16 -4.76
N GLU A 285 -28.33 13.75 -3.72
CA GLU A 285 -28.79 12.36 -3.49
C GLU A 285 -29.59 11.80 -4.68
N ALA A 286 -30.16 12.68 -5.52
CA ALA A 286 -30.83 12.33 -6.78
C ALA A 286 -29.87 11.75 -7.83
N ALA A 287 -28.59 12.15 -7.87
CA ALA A 287 -27.62 11.60 -8.82
C ALA A 287 -27.17 10.18 -8.44
N LEU A 288 -27.14 9.86 -7.14
CA LEU A 288 -26.79 8.52 -6.63
C LEU A 288 -27.96 7.54 -6.74
N ALA A 289 -29.20 7.97 -6.50
CA ALA A 289 -30.38 7.11 -6.64
C ALA A 289 -30.66 6.74 -8.10
N THR A 290 -30.54 7.70 -9.03
CA THR A 290 -30.72 7.46 -10.47
C THR A 290 -29.60 6.58 -11.02
N ALA A 291 -28.36 6.80 -10.58
CA ALA A 291 -27.23 5.93 -10.92
C ALA A 291 -27.39 4.51 -10.34
N HIS A 292 -27.99 4.32 -9.15
CA HIS A 292 -28.16 2.99 -8.56
C HIS A 292 -29.29 2.19 -9.25
N GLN A 293 -30.36 2.85 -9.65
CA GLN A 293 -31.49 2.23 -10.33
C GLN A 293 -31.18 1.91 -11.81
N GLU A 294 -30.43 2.78 -12.50
CA GLU A 294 -29.89 2.51 -13.83
C GLU A 294 -28.76 1.45 -13.82
N ARG A 295 -27.89 1.45 -12.79
CA ARG A 295 -26.86 0.40 -12.61
C ARG A 295 -27.46 -0.98 -12.38
N THR A 296 -28.53 -1.09 -11.59
CA THR A 296 -29.15 -2.41 -11.32
C THR A 296 -29.85 -2.97 -12.57
N SER A 297 -30.38 -2.11 -13.44
CA SER A 297 -31.02 -2.47 -14.72
C SER A 297 -30.04 -2.94 -15.80
N LEU A 298 -28.84 -2.36 -15.83
CA LEU A 298 -27.77 -2.73 -16.79
C LEU A 298 -27.10 -4.07 -16.43
N TYR A 299 -26.90 -4.35 -15.13
CA TYR A 299 -26.30 -5.61 -14.67
C TYR A 299 -27.22 -6.82 -14.84
N SER A 300 -28.55 -6.66 -14.67
CA SER A 300 -29.48 -7.77 -14.94
C SER A 300 -29.49 -8.16 -16.42
N LYS A 301 -29.33 -7.19 -17.34
CA LYS A 301 -29.27 -7.43 -18.79
C LYS A 301 -27.93 -8.02 -19.24
N ALA A 302 -26.81 -7.65 -18.61
CA ALA A 302 -25.50 -8.23 -18.94
C ALA A 302 -25.39 -9.71 -18.51
N SER A 303 -25.97 -10.08 -17.36
CA SER A 303 -25.99 -11.47 -16.87
C SER A 303 -26.82 -12.40 -17.76
N THR A 304 -27.92 -11.92 -18.35
CA THR A 304 -28.74 -12.73 -19.28
C THR A 304 -28.05 -12.91 -20.64
N THR A 305 -27.17 -11.99 -21.04
CA THR A 305 -26.42 -12.10 -22.30
C THR A 305 -25.31 -13.15 -22.20
N HIS A 306 -24.69 -13.30 -21.03
CA HIS A 306 -23.65 -14.32 -20.78
C HIS A 306 -24.22 -15.75 -20.74
N GLU A 307 -25.38 -15.97 -20.12
CA GLU A 307 -26.07 -17.27 -20.12
C GLU A 307 -26.59 -17.68 -21.52
N ASN A 308 -26.94 -16.70 -22.37
CA ASN A 308 -27.38 -16.98 -23.75
C ASN A 308 -26.21 -17.22 -24.72
N LEU A 309 -25.04 -16.65 -24.48
CA LEU A 309 -23.82 -16.90 -25.26
C LEU A 309 -23.20 -18.28 -24.94
N GLU A 310 -23.24 -18.72 -23.68
CA GLU A 310 -22.80 -20.08 -23.29
C GLU A 310 -23.72 -21.17 -23.85
N ARG A 311 -25.02 -20.93 -23.98
CA ARG A 311 -25.93 -21.87 -24.66
C ARG A 311 -25.71 -21.93 -26.17
N ALA A 312 -25.37 -20.82 -26.81
CA ALA A 312 -25.12 -20.79 -28.26
C ALA A 312 -23.80 -21.45 -28.68
N SER A 313 -22.77 -21.44 -27.81
CA SER A 313 -21.51 -22.14 -28.07
C SER A 313 -21.61 -23.65 -27.89
N LEU A 314 -22.45 -24.12 -26.95
CA LEU A 314 -22.69 -25.54 -26.72
C LEU A 314 -23.47 -26.23 -27.87
N ASP A 315 -24.31 -25.49 -28.60
CA ASP A 315 -25.04 -26.02 -29.77
C ASP A 315 -24.20 -26.05 -31.07
N GLN A 316 -23.14 -25.22 -31.18
CA GLN A 316 -22.26 -25.22 -32.36
C GLN A 316 -21.14 -26.27 -32.32
N GLU A 317 -20.73 -26.73 -31.14
CA GLU A 317 -19.76 -27.84 -31.00
C GLU A 317 -20.39 -29.22 -31.28
N ALA A 318 -21.71 -29.38 -31.10
CA ALA A 318 -22.41 -30.61 -31.44
C ALA A 318 -22.57 -30.83 -32.96
N ALA A 319 -22.56 -29.75 -33.76
CA ALA A 319 -22.77 -29.82 -35.22
C ALA A 319 -21.47 -30.01 -36.04
N ARG A 320 -20.29 -29.90 -35.43
CA ARG A 320 -18.99 -30.01 -36.13
C ARG A 320 -18.43 -31.44 -36.25
N ASN A 321 -19.05 -32.44 -35.61
CA ASN A 321 -18.58 -33.83 -35.67
C ASN A 321 -19.20 -34.69 -36.78
N HIS A 322 -20.03 -34.13 -37.67
CA HIS A 322 -20.57 -34.86 -38.83
C HIS A 322 -20.50 -34.01 -40.10
N SER A 323 -19.34 -33.99 -40.78
CA SER A 323 -19.24 -33.97 -42.26
C SER A 323 -17.78 -33.83 -42.69
N ALA A 324 -17.06 -34.94 -42.71
CA ALA A 324 -15.84 -35.08 -43.50
C ALA A 324 -16.20 -35.81 -44.81
N ALA A 325 -16.24 -35.10 -45.94
CA ALA A 325 -16.05 -35.70 -47.27
C ALA A 325 -15.93 -34.64 -48.39
N LYS A 326 -14.80 -34.71 -49.12
CA LYS A 326 -14.59 -34.36 -50.54
C LYS A 326 -14.70 -32.90 -50.97
N LEU A 327 -13.57 -32.30 -51.37
CA LEU A 327 -13.22 -32.01 -52.77
C LEU A 327 -11.88 -31.25 -52.86
N SER A 328 -11.09 -31.59 -53.88
CA SER A 328 -9.81 -31.00 -54.28
C SER A 328 -9.94 -30.34 -55.67
N PRO A 329 -8.90 -29.75 -56.29
CA PRO A 329 -8.73 -28.30 -56.41
C PRO A 329 -8.73 -27.80 -57.87
N THR A 330 -8.90 -26.48 -58.05
CA THR A 330 -8.60 -25.80 -59.32
C THR A 330 -7.99 -24.42 -59.06
N GLU A 331 -6.73 -24.23 -59.47
CA GLU A 331 -6.09 -22.95 -59.82
C GLU A 331 -6.42 -22.58 -61.29
N PRO A 332 -5.98 -21.45 -61.91
CA PRO A 332 -5.22 -20.27 -61.42
C PRO A 332 -5.78 -18.90 -61.91
N SER A 333 -5.17 -17.77 -61.51
CA SER A 333 -4.70 -16.73 -62.46
C SER A 333 -3.96 -15.58 -61.76
N ALA A 334 -2.80 -15.22 -62.32
CA ALA A 334 -1.85 -14.20 -61.89
C ALA A 334 -2.13 -12.80 -62.48
N ALA A 335 -1.40 -11.78 -61.95
CA ALA A 335 -1.23 -10.36 -62.34
C ALA A 335 -1.74 -9.42 -61.22
N GLU A 336 -0.99 -8.52 -60.58
CA GLU A 336 0.30 -7.86 -60.86
C GLU A 336 0.98 -7.45 -59.54
N LEU A 337 2.30 -7.67 -59.46
CA LEU A 337 3.20 -7.15 -58.44
C LEU A 337 3.87 -5.88 -58.98
N SER A 338 3.79 -4.76 -58.25
CA SER A 338 4.82 -3.73 -58.30
C SER A 338 5.41 -3.54 -56.90
N ALA A 339 6.71 -3.84 -56.82
CA ALA A 339 7.51 -3.80 -55.62
C ALA A 339 7.93 -2.36 -55.30
N SER A 340 7.76 -1.93 -54.05
CA SER A 340 8.62 -0.90 -53.45
C SER A 340 9.12 -1.41 -52.10
N SER A 341 10.44 -1.46 -51.98
CA SER A 341 11.18 -2.06 -50.87
C SER A 341 10.93 -1.34 -49.53
N PRO A 342 10.92 -2.04 -48.39
CA PRO A 342 10.78 -1.40 -47.09
C PRO A 342 12.10 -0.69 -46.73
N GLY A 343 12.07 0.64 -46.79
CA GLY A 343 13.14 1.48 -46.27
C GLY A 343 13.31 1.26 -44.78
N ALA A 344 14.56 1.00 -44.37
CA ALA A 344 14.99 0.88 -42.99
C ALA A 344 14.49 2.08 -42.16
N ALA A 345 13.51 1.83 -41.28
CA ALA A 345 13.13 2.76 -40.24
C ALA A 345 14.32 2.89 -39.28
N LYS A 346 15.03 4.00 -39.40
CA LYS A 346 16.11 4.39 -38.48
C LYS A 346 15.55 4.36 -37.05
N SER A 347 16.14 3.50 -36.23
CA SER A 347 16.00 3.44 -34.77
C SER A 347 16.15 4.85 -34.19
N ALA A 348 15.02 5.51 -33.91
CA ALA A 348 15.01 6.72 -33.11
C ALA A 348 15.47 6.36 -31.70
N VAL A 349 16.43 7.11 -31.15
CA VAL A 349 16.77 7.03 -29.73
C VAL A 349 15.47 7.22 -28.96
N PRO A 350 15.06 6.30 -28.06
CA PRO A 350 13.82 6.43 -27.33
C PRO A 350 13.86 7.74 -26.55
N LYS A 351 12.85 8.60 -26.77
CA LYS A 351 12.72 9.84 -26.03
C LYS A 351 12.51 9.50 -24.55
N PRO A 352 13.11 10.24 -23.61
CA PRO A 352 12.86 10.02 -22.20
C PRO A 352 11.35 10.20 -21.91
N GLU A 353 10.76 9.24 -21.19
CA GLU A 353 9.32 9.23 -20.85
C GLU A 353 9.14 9.17 -19.32
N VAL A 354 8.11 9.87 -18.82
CA VAL A 354 7.64 9.77 -17.44
C VAL A 354 6.40 8.88 -17.43
N TRP A 355 6.40 7.83 -16.62
CA TRP A 355 5.29 6.89 -16.51
C TRP A 355 4.57 7.02 -15.17
N ILE A 356 3.25 6.94 -15.22
CA ILE A 356 2.42 6.67 -14.05
C ILE A 356 1.74 5.32 -14.23
N ILE A 357 1.70 4.51 -13.18
CA ILE A 357 0.88 3.30 -13.12
C ILE A 357 -0.49 3.71 -12.58
N ALA A 358 -1.47 3.76 -13.47
CA ALA A 358 -2.83 4.10 -13.11
C ALA A 358 -3.50 2.88 -12.46
N GLU A 359 -4.10 3.11 -11.30
CA GLU A 359 -4.83 2.08 -10.57
C GLU A 359 -6.30 2.13 -10.96
N ARG A 360 -6.85 0.93 -11.22
CA ARG A 360 -8.26 0.70 -11.50
C ARG A 360 -8.84 -0.18 -10.41
N ARG A 361 -9.99 0.22 -9.90
CA ARG A 361 -10.81 -0.54 -8.95
C ARG A 361 -12.04 -1.07 -9.66
N HIS A 362 -12.88 -1.81 -8.93
CA HIS A 362 -14.10 -2.39 -9.50
C HIS A 362 -15.05 -1.35 -10.12
N VAL A 363 -15.01 -0.10 -9.63
CA VAL A 363 -15.87 1.00 -10.09
C VAL A 363 -15.23 1.89 -11.16
N GLY A 364 -14.05 1.52 -11.68
CA GLY A 364 -13.30 2.29 -12.68
C GLY A 364 -11.96 2.82 -12.15
N LEU A 365 -11.42 3.84 -12.82
CA LEU A 365 -10.16 4.49 -12.41
C LEU A 365 -10.26 5.10 -11.02
N ASP A 366 -9.23 4.85 -10.20
CA ASP A 366 -9.14 5.43 -8.86
C ASP A 366 -8.72 6.91 -8.92
N SER A 367 -9.23 7.72 -7.99
CA SER A 367 -8.90 9.15 -7.89
C SER A 367 -7.41 9.44 -7.78
N VAL A 368 -6.65 8.54 -7.16
CA VAL A 368 -5.21 8.68 -6.96
C VAL A 368 -4.46 8.66 -8.30
N SER A 369 -5.00 8.01 -9.33
CA SER A 369 -4.43 8.05 -10.69
C SER A 369 -4.41 9.47 -11.26
N PHE A 370 -5.44 10.29 -10.98
CA PHE A 370 -5.49 11.68 -11.43
C PHE A 370 -4.56 12.59 -10.62
N GLU A 371 -4.36 12.31 -9.33
CA GLU A 371 -3.37 13.00 -8.51
C GLU A 371 -1.93 12.70 -8.96
N LEU A 372 -1.66 11.45 -9.33
CA LEU A 372 -0.38 11.04 -9.91
C LEU A 372 -0.12 11.74 -11.24
N LEU A 373 -1.14 11.85 -12.11
CA LEU A 373 -1.04 12.60 -13.36
C LEU A 373 -0.67 14.05 -13.12
N ALA A 374 -1.29 14.71 -12.13
CA ALA A 374 -0.97 16.09 -11.77
C ALA A 374 0.51 16.26 -11.39
N ARG A 375 1.02 15.37 -10.52
CA ARG A 375 2.43 15.36 -10.11
C ARG A 375 3.36 15.06 -11.29
N ALA A 376 3.04 14.04 -12.07
CA ALA A 376 3.86 13.60 -13.18
C ALA A 376 3.89 14.62 -14.32
N ARG A 377 2.82 15.39 -14.54
CA ARG A 377 2.77 16.48 -15.52
C ARG A 377 3.78 17.57 -15.18
N THR A 378 3.84 18.01 -13.93
CA THR A 378 4.85 18.98 -13.47
C THR A 378 6.28 18.49 -13.70
N LEU A 379 6.54 17.19 -13.49
CA LEU A 379 7.85 16.60 -13.73
C LEU A 379 8.18 16.47 -15.22
N ALA A 380 7.22 16.05 -16.03
CA ALA A 380 7.36 15.91 -17.47
C ALA A 380 7.58 17.27 -18.15
N ASP A 381 6.89 18.32 -17.69
CA ASP A 381 7.09 19.69 -18.18
C ASP A 381 8.47 20.23 -17.83
N ALA A 382 8.95 19.97 -16.60
CA ALA A 382 10.29 20.36 -16.16
C ALA A 382 11.42 19.62 -16.90
N LEU A 383 11.16 18.37 -17.35
CA LEU A 383 12.10 17.58 -18.14
C LEU A 383 11.94 17.78 -19.66
N HIS A 384 10.90 18.49 -20.10
CA HIS A 384 10.49 18.59 -21.50
C HIS A 384 10.26 17.22 -22.17
N THR A 385 9.57 16.32 -21.47
CA THR A 385 9.29 14.93 -21.88
C THR A 385 7.81 14.61 -21.97
N SER A 386 7.48 13.46 -22.56
CA SER A 386 6.10 12.97 -22.65
C SER A 386 5.70 12.19 -21.39
N LEU A 387 4.44 12.40 -20.97
CA LEU A 387 3.79 11.69 -19.88
C LEU A 387 2.96 10.52 -20.42
N ALA A 388 3.25 9.31 -19.96
CA ALA A 388 2.48 8.10 -20.27
C ALA A 388 1.73 7.57 -19.04
N ALA A 389 0.44 7.29 -19.21
CA ALA A 389 -0.37 6.57 -18.24
C ALA A 389 -0.43 5.09 -18.62
N ILE A 390 0.13 4.22 -17.77
CA ILE A 390 0.10 2.77 -17.98
C ILE A 390 -1.07 2.20 -17.19
N VAL A 391 -1.93 1.45 -17.87
CA VAL A 391 -3.08 0.76 -17.26
C VAL A 391 -2.95 -0.73 -17.51
N VAL A 392 -3.02 -1.54 -16.46
CA VAL A 392 -3.04 -3.00 -16.54
C VAL A 392 -4.46 -3.46 -16.21
N ALA A 393 -5.14 -4.06 -17.18
CA ALA A 393 -6.56 -4.41 -17.05
C ALA A 393 -6.96 -5.52 -18.05
N PRO A 394 -8.11 -6.20 -17.86
CA PRO A 394 -8.63 -7.12 -18.88
C PRO A 394 -9.01 -6.40 -20.18
N SER A 395 -9.61 -5.22 -20.04
CA SER A 395 -9.95 -4.31 -21.12
C SER A 395 -10.13 -2.90 -20.56
N LEU A 396 -9.78 -1.88 -21.33
CA LEU A 396 -9.93 -0.48 -20.94
C LEU A 396 -11.01 0.23 -21.78
N ALA A 397 -12.00 0.82 -21.12
CA ALA A 397 -13.07 1.54 -21.80
C ALA A 397 -12.55 2.86 -22.42
N ASP A 398 -13.13 3.28 -23.54
CA ASP A 398 -12.72 4.51 -24.22
C ASP A 398 -12.93 5.75 -23.33
N GLU A 399 -13.96 5.77 -22.48
CA GLU A 399 -14.21 6.83 -21.50
C GLU A 399 -13.08 6.97 -20.47
N GLU A 400 -12.55 5.86 -19.98
CA GLU A 400 -11.43 5.83 -19.04
C GLU A 400 -10.14 6.35 -19.70
N VAL A 401 -9.92 6.01 -20.97
CA VAL A 401 -8.79 6.54 -21.76
C VAL A 401 -8.91 8.04 -21.93
N GLN A 402 -10.09 8.55 -22.32
CA GLN A 402 -10.31 9.98 -22.50
C GLN A 402 -10.17 10.74 -21.18
N ALA A 403 -10.60 10.16 -20.06
CA ALA A 403 -10.37 10.75 -18.75
C ALA A 403 -8.87 10.91 -18.47
N LEU A 404 -8.04 9.87 -18.65
CA LEU A 404 -6.60 9.98 -18.41
C LEU A 404 -5.92 11.06 -19.27
N ILE A 405 -6.34 11.19 -20.54
CA ILE A 405 -5.83 12.23 -21.45
C ILE A 405 -6.27 13.63 -20.98
N ALA A 406 -7.55 13.80 -20.63
CA ALA A 406 -8.09 15.07 -20.18
C ALA A 406 -7.41 15.58 -18.89
N TYR A 407 -6.98 14.68 -18.03
CA TYR A 407 -6.25 15.01 -16.80
C TYR A 407 -4.72 15.15 -16.98
N GLY A 408 -4.22 15.10 -18.22
CA GLY A 408 -2.87 15.55 -18.57
C GLY A 408 -1.93 14.50 -19.19
N ALA A 409 -2.37 13.27 -19.41
CA ALA A 409 -1.55 12.24 -20.08
C ALA A 409 -1.37 12.56 -21.58
N ASP A 410 -0.13 12.50 -22.08
CA ASP A 410 0.15 12.64 -23.52
C ASP A 410 -0.02 11.30 -24.26
N SER A 411 0.18 10.19 -23.55
CA SER A 411 -0.08 8.86 -24.05
C SER A 411 -0.72 7.97 -22.99
N VAL A 412 -1.58 7.05 -23.42
CA VAL A 412 -2.20 6.02 -22.57
C VAL A 412 -1.79 4.67 -23.14
N ILE A 413 -1.11 3.85 -22.34
CA ILE A 413 -0.68 2.50 -22.71
C ILE A 413 -1.51 1.51 -21.91
N ALA A 414 -2.44 0.84 -22.59
CA ALA A 414 -3.27 -0.19 -22.01
C ALA A 414 -2.63 -1.57 -22.26
N LEU A 415 -2.21 -2.24 -21.19
CA LEU A 415 -1.80 -3.63 -21.20
C LEU A 415 -3.04 -4.50 -20.94
N GLU A 416 -3.60 -5.05 -22.01
CA GLU A 416 -4.88 -5.77 -21.99
C GLU A 416 -4.66 -7.29 -22.00
N SER A 417 -5.22 -7.98 -21.01
CA SER A 417 -5.25 -9.46 -20.93
C SER A 417 -6.26 -9.93 -19.89
N LEU A 418 -7.02 -11.00 -20.19
CA LEU A 418 -7.97 -11.60 -19.23
C LEU A 418 -7.31 -12.00 -17.89
N ASN A 419 -6.00 -12.26 -17.90
CA ASN A 419 -5.24 -12.58 -16.68
C ASN A 419 -4.98 -11.36 -15.76
N PHE A 420 -5.42 -10.16 -16.15
CA PHE A 420 -5.26 -8.92 -15.39
C PHE A 420 -6.54 -8.45 -14.70
N ASP A 421 -7.58 -9.29 -14.62
CA ASP A 421 -8.80 -8.96 -13.89
C ASP A 421 -8.53 -8.68 -12.41
N ASP A 422 -7.67 -9.51 -11.82
CA ASP A 422 -7.20 -9.36 -10.45
C ASP A 422 -5.73 -8.96 -10.36
N PHE A 423 -5.39 -8.23 -9.29
CA PHE A 423 -4.00 -7.91 -8.99
C PHE A 423 -3.23 -9.14 -8.51
N VAL A 424 -2.33 -9.64 -9.36
CA VAL A 424 -1.30 -10.62 -9.03
C VAL A 424 0.06 -9.99 -9.31
N CYS A 425 0.85 -9.79 -8.24
CA CYS A 425 2.08 -9.01 -8.30
C CYS A 425 3.06 -9.51 -9.38
N GLU A 426 3.27 -10.82 -9.48
CA GLU A 426 4.22 -11.41 -10.43
C GLU A 426 3.80 -11.16 -11.88
N THR A 427 2.53 -11.45 -12.20
CA THR A 427 1.95 -11.29 -13.53
C THR A 427 1.99 -9.83 -14.00
N TRP A 428 1.64 -8.90 -13.11
CA TRP A 428 1.70 -7.46 -13.39
C TRP A 428 3.15 -6.98 -13.54
N ALA A 429 4.04 -7.43 -12.66
CA ALA A 429 5.46 -7.05 -12.70
C ALA A 429 6.13 -7.54 -13.98
N ASP A 430 5.84 -8.75 -14.44
CA ASP A 430 6.42 -9.31 -15.67
C ASP A 430 6.00 -8.52 -16.92
N ALA A 431 4.71 -8.20 -17.02
CA ALA A 431 4.18 -7.41 -18.12
C ALA A 431 4.78 -6.00 -18.16
N LEU A 432 4.81 -5.31 -17.01
CA LEU A 432 5.39 -3.97 -16.90
C LEU A 432 6.91 -3.97 -17.12
N PHE A 433 7.61 -5.00 -16.65
CA PHE A 433 9.04 -5.16 -16.87
C PHE A 433 9.37 -5.34 -18.36
N ALA A 434 8.58 -6.16 -19.08
CA ALA A 434 8.74 -6.33 -20.53
C ALA A 434 8.53 -5.01 -21.28
N LEU A 435 7.45 -4.28 -20.97
CA LEU A 435 7.15 -2.98 -21.58
C LEU A 435 8.25 -1.95 -21.30
N ALA A 436 8.72 -1.86 -20.06
CA ALA A 436 9.77 -0.92 -19.67
C ALA A 436 11.12 -1.24 -20.31
N ARG A 437 11.43 -2.52 -20.59
CA ARG A 437 12.66 -2.88 -21.31
C ARG A 437 12.65 -2.41 -22.76
N GLU A 438 11.49 -2.40 -23.39
CA GLU A 438 11.30 -1.92 -24.77
C GLU A 438 11.39 -0.39 -24.83
N ARG A 439 10.63 0.31 -23.98
CA ARG A 439 10.47 1.76 -24.05
C ARG A 439 11.48 2.57 -23.23
N LYS A 440 12.11 1.94 -22.23
CA LYS A 440 13.13 2.52 -21.35
C LYS A 440 12.70 3.86 -20.72
N PRO A 441 11.66 3.87 -19.87
CA PRO A 441 11.23 5.09 -19.19
C PRO A 441 12.32 5.64 -18.26
N ASP A 442 12.28 6.95 -18.05
CA ASP A 442 13.22 7.64 -17.16
C ASP A 442 12.71 7.68 -15.71
N ILE A 443 11.40 7.85 -15.55
CA ILE A 443 10.72 7.90 -14.25
C ILE A 443 9.48 6.99 -14.28
N VAL A 444 9.27 6.22 -13.22
CA VAL A 444 8.04 5.43 -13.03
C VAL A 444 7.46 5.74 -11.65
N LEU A 445 6.21 6.21 -11.62
CA LEU A 445 5.48 6.54 -10.40
C LEU A 445 4.27 5.63 -10.24
N ALA A 446 3.97 5.26 -9.00
CA ALA A 446 2.73 4.58 -8.65
C ALA A 446 2.17 5.14 -7.34
N ALA A 447 0.93 4.82 -7.03
CA ALA A 447 0.35 5.19 -5.75
C ALA A 447 0.97 4.36 -4.61
N ALA A 448 1.02 4.90 -3.40
CA ALA A 448 1.43 4.16 -2.21
C ALA A 448 0.27 3.34 -1.59
N THR A 449 -0.55 2.70 -2.43
CA THR A 449 -1.62 1.76 -2.03
C THR A 449 -1.04 0.36 -1.77
N THR A 450 -1.87 -0.58 -1.30
CA THR A 450 -1.51 -2.00 -1.15
C THR A 450 -0.99 -2.60 -2.45
N THR A 451 -1.53 -2.19 -3.60
CA THR A 451 -1.06 -2.59 -4.94
C THR A 451 0.31 -2.00 -5.24
N GLY A 452 0.45 -0.66 -5.25
CA GLY A 452 1.71 -0.01 -5.60
C GLY A 452 2.85 -0.30 -4.61
N ARG A 453 2.56 -0.42 -3.30
CA ARG A 453 3.55 -0.82 -2.26
C ARG A 453 4.02 -2.27 -2.41
N THR A 454 3.32 -3.11 -3.16
CA THR A 454 3.72 -4.50 -3.44
C THR A 454 4.43 -4.61 -4.77
N LEU A 455 3.85 -4.01 -5.81
CA LEU A 455 4.32 -4.08 -7.19
C LEU A 455 5.66 -3.35 -7.40
N MET A 456 5.76 -2.11 -6.91
CA MET A 456 6.92 -1.26 -7.20
C MET A 456 8.23 -1.79 -6.61
N PRO A 457 8.28 -2.31 -5.36
CA PRO A 457 9.51 -2.91 -4.84
C PRO A 457 9.92 -4.18 -5.60
N TYR A 458 8.94 -4.99 -6.00
CA TYR A 458 9.18 -6.19 -6.80
C TYR A 458 9.79 -5.82 -8.17
N LEU A 459 9.24 -4.80 -8.83
CA LEU A 459 9.79 -4.24 -10.06
C LEU A 459 11.19 -3.62 -9.87
N ALA A 460 11.40 -2.86 -8.80
CA ALA A 460 12.68 -2.22 -8.51
C ALA A 460 13.81 -3.25 -8.33
N ALA A 461 13.52 -4.36 -7.65
CA ALA A 461 14.43 -5.50 -7.56
C ALA A 461 14.76 -6.06 -8.95
N LYS A 462 13.76 -6.29 -9.80
CA LYS A 462 13.95 -6.78 -11.18
C LYS A 462 14.75 -5.84 -12.08
N PHE A 463 14.53 -4.54 -12.00
CA PHE A 463 15.27 -3.55 -12.78
C PHE A 463 16.69 -3.32 -12.25
N GLY A 464 16.98 -3.70 -11.00
CA GLY A 464 18.23 -3.31 -10.35
C GLY A 464 18.28 -1.80 -10.06
N THR A 465 17.14 -1.17 -9.72
CA THR A 465 17.03 0.28 -9.51
C THR A 465 16.48 0.63 -8.13
N GLY A 466 16.57 1.91 -7.78
CA GLY A 466 16.14 2.45 -6.49
C GLY A 466 14.66 2.79 -6.45
N LEU A 467 14.04 2.60 -5.29
CA LEU A 467 12.66 2.94 -5.02
C LEU A 467 12.52 3.76 -3.73
N THR A 468 12.02 4.98 -3.86
CA THR A 468 11.62 5.80 -2.70
C THR A 468 10.12 5.63 -2.46
N ALA A 469 9.74 5.03 -1.33
CA ALA A 469 8.34 4.82 -1.01
C ALA A 469 7.69 6.05 -0.38
N ASP A 470 6.37 6.17 -0.53
CA ASP A 470 5.49 7.08 0.22
C ASP A 470 5.93 8.55 0.18
N CYS A 471 6.29 9.02 -1.02
CA CYS A 471 6.72 10.39 -1.26
C CYS A 471 5.53 11.36 -1.12
N THR A 472 5.78 12.51 -0.51
CA THR A 472 4.81 13.60 -0.39
C THR A 472 5.10 14.74 -1.36
N GLU A 473 6.37 14.89 -1.76
CA GLU A 473 6.79 15.89 -2.75
C GLU A 473 7.78 15.27 -3.74
N LEU A 474 7.67 15.69 -4.99
CA LEU A 474 8.53 15.31 -6.08
C LEU A 474 8.96 16.57 -6.83
N ALA A 475 10.23 16.68 -7.16
CA ALA A 475 10.79 17.78 -7.94
C ALA A 475 11.92 17.27 -8.84
N ILE A 476 12.33 18.07 -9.82
CA ILE A 476 13.50 17.79 -10.67
C ILE A 476 14.65 18.68 -10.21
N GLU A 477 15.83 18.08 -10.00
CA GLU A 477 17.06 18.82 -9.70
C GLU A 477 17.53 19.57 -10.96
N GLU A 478 17.61 20.90 -10.86
CA GLU A 478 18.09 21.75 -11.95
C GLU A 478 19.52 21.35 -12.38
N GLY A 479 19.75 21.28 -13.69
CA GLY A 479 21.03 20.92 -14.29
C GLY A 479 21.28 19.41 -14.40
N THR A 480 20.93 18.60 -13.39
CA THR A 480 21.15 17.13 -13.44
C THR A 480 19.97 16.36 -14.03
N GLY A 481 18.75 16.91 -13.94
CA GLY A 481 17.53 16.22 -14.37
C GLY A 481 17.14 15.03 -13.49
N LEU A 482 17.77 14.87 -12.31
CA LEU A 482 17.46 13.79 -11.38
C LEU A 482 16.18 14.08 -10.60
N LEU A 483 15.41 13.03 -10.30
CA LEU A 483 14.20 13.12 -9.51
C LEU A 483 14.57 13.27 -8.02
N LEU A 484 14.16 14.38 -7.44
CA LEU A 484 14.21 14.65 -6.01
C LEU A 484 12.93 14.12 -5.37
N GLN A 485 13.09 13.08 -4.55
CA GLN A 485 11.99 12.34 -3.94
C GLN A 485 11.96 12.66 -2.46
N THR A 486 11.04 13.51 -2.03
CA THR A 486 10.93 13.90 -0.62
C THR A 486 9.86 13.08 0.07
N ARG A 487 10.26 12.36 1.11
CA ARG A 487 9.37 11.52 1.91
C ARG A 487 9.53 11.78 3.41
N PRO A 488 8.46 11.59 4.21
CA PRO A 488 8.57 11.52 5.65
C PRO A 488 9.27 10.22 6.08
N ALA A 489 10.13 10.34 7.08
CA ALA A 489 10.80 9.25 7.78
C ALA A 489 10.63 9.43 9.29
N ILE A 490 10.68 8.31 10.02
CA ILE A 490 10.61 8.21 11.49
C ILE A 490 9.39 8.93 12.04
N GLY A 491 8.22 8.46 11.58
CA GLY A 491 6.93 9.04 11.94
C GLY A 491 6.75 10.49 11.49
N GLY A 492 7.36 10.87 10.37
CA GLY A 492 7.27 12.22 9.81
C GLY A 492 8.07 13.29 10.57
N ASN A 493 8.96 12.90 11.50
CA ASN A 493 9.87 13.83 12.19
C ASN A 493 11.05 14.26 11.35
N ILE A 494 11.36 13.48 10.33
CA ILE A 494 12.39 13.82 9.37
C ILE A 494 11.75 13.81 8.00
N MET A 495 12.01 14.83 7.23
CA MET A 495 11.82 14.79 5.79
C MET A 495 13.17 14.50 5.17
N ALA A 496 13.21 13.47 4.34
CA ALA A 496 14.41 13.07 3.60
C ALA A 496 14.13 13.26 2.11
N THR A 497 15.01 14.00 1.44
CA THR A 497 15.05 14.05 -0.02
C THR A 497 16.06 13.02 -0.51
N ILE A 498 15.61 12.15 -1.39
CA ILE A 498 16.35 11.00 -1.91
C ILE A 498 16.43 11.13 -3.43
N LYS A 499 17.54 10.66 -4.02
CA LYS A 499 17.69 10.54 -5.48
C LYS A 499 18.31 9.21 -5.89
N THR A 500 18.11 8.83 -7.15
CA THR A 500 18.69 7.61 -7.75
C THR A 500 19.65 8.02 -8.86
N PRO A 501 20.94 8.28 -8.55
CA PRO A 501 21.84 8.96 -9.48
C PRO A 501 22.37 8.10 -10.63
N LYS A 502 22.44 6.77 -10.45
CA LYS A 502 23.15 5.86 -11.37
C LYS A 502 22.23 4.86 -12.09
N HIS A 503 20.99 4.72 -11.66
CA HIS A 503 20.08 3.68 -12.13
C HIS A 503 18.81 4.28 -12.74
N LYS A 504 18.29 3.62 -13.77
CA LYS A 504 17.03 3.96 -14.44
C LYS A 504 16.16 2.70 -14.56
N PRO A 505 14.82 2.83 -14.53
CA PRO A 505 14.07 4.06 -14.25
C PRO A 505 14.23 4.53 -12.80
N GLN A 506 14.04 5.83 -12.56
CA GLN A 506 13.92 6.38 -11.21
C GLN A 506 12.49 6.09 -10.72
N MET A 507 12.35 5.33 -9.63
CA MET A 507 11.05 4.84 -9.18
C MET A 507 10.62 5.46 -7.86
N ALA A 508 9.35 5.85 -7.75
CA ALA A 508 8.76 6.35 -6.51
C ALA A 508 7.33 5.82 -6.32
N THR A 509 6.92 5.56 -5.07
CA THR A 509 5.49 5.54 -4.74
C THR A 509 5.10 6.87 -4.10
N VAL A 510 3.92 7.38 -4.46
CA VAL A 510 3.43 8.69 -4.01
C VAL A 510 2.25 8.49 -3.09
N ARG A 511 2.24 9.22 -1.96
CA ARG A 511 1.16 9.15 -0.98
C ARG A 511 -0.18 9.61 -1.60
N PRO A 512 -1.26 8.83 -1.47
CA PRO A 512 -2.61 9.28 -1.81
C PRO A 512 -2.98 10.59 -1.10
N HIS A 513 -3.77 11.43 -1.78
CA HIS A 513 -4.26 12.74 -1.33
C HIS A 513 -3.17 13.77 -0.98
N SER A 514 -1.95 13.53 -1.43
CA SER A 514 -0.83 14.48 -1.28
C SER A 514 -0.86 15.60 -2.33
N ALA A 515 -1.66 15.47 -3.39
CA ALA A 515 -1.87 16.50 -4.41
C ALA A 515 -3.34 16.57 -4.79
N GLN A 516 -3.73 17.71 -5.38
CA GLN A 516 -5.02 17.85 -6.03
C GLN A 516 -4.88 17.43 -7.51
N PRO A 517 -5.86 16.71 -8.07
CA PRO A 517 -5.94 16.48 -9.51
C PRO A 517 -5.93 17.79 -10.30
N LEU A 518 -5.44 17.75 -11.54
CA LEU A 518 -5.60 18.87 -12.47
C LEU A 518 -7.07 19.01 -12.88
N SER A 519 -7.49 20.23 -13.23
CA SER A 519 -8.78 20.41 -13.89
C SER A 519 -8.78 19.70 -15.25
N PRO A 520 -9.84 18.95 -15.59
CA PRO A 520 -9.89 18.22 -16.86
C PRO A 520 -9.94 19.19 -18.05
N ASP A 521 -9.11 18.93 -19.04
CA ASP A 521 -9.09 19.62 -20.32
C ASP A 521 -9.52 18.66 -21.43
N PHE A 522 -10.79 18.77 -21.84
CA PHE A 522 -11.40 17.91 -22.84
C PHE A 522 -10.92 18.18 -24.27
N GLU A 523 -10.15 19.24 -24.51
CA GLU A 523 -9.58 19.54 -25.83
C GLU A 523 -8.25 18.81 -26.07
N ARG A 524 -7.63 18.25 -25.02
CA ARG A 524 -6.36 17.52 -25.15
C ARG A 524 -6.52 16.29 -26.02
N LYS A 525 -5.53 16.07 -26.88
CA LYS A 525 -5.40 14.86 -27.70
C LYS A 525 -4.17 14.09 -27.26
N GLY A 526 -4.34 12.80 -26.98
CA GLY A 526 -3.29 11.89 -26.58
C GLY A 526 -3.17 10.69 -27.51
N ILE A 527 -2.04 10.00 -27.43
CA ILE A 527 -1.78 8.77 -28.20
C ILE A 527 -2.25 7.58 -27.36
N VAL A 528 -3.12 6.75 -27.93
CA VAL A 528 -3.60 5.53 -27.27
C VAL A 528 -2.89 4.32 -27.86
N LEU A 529 -2.28 3.52 -27.01
CA LEU A 529 -1.59 2.29 -27.37
C LEU A 529 -2.21 1.14 -26.61
N ARG A 530 -2.99 0.32 -27.31
CA ARG A 530 -3.47 -0.95 -26.78
C ARG A 530 -2.49 -2.04 -27.16
N THR A 531 -1.90 -2.67 -26.16
CA THR A 531 -0.95 -3.77 -26.33
C THR A 531 -1.49 -4.97 -25.57
N GLN A 532 -1.67 -6.09 -26.26
CA GLN A 532 -1.86 -7.35 -25.57
C GLN A 532 -0.53 -7.68 -24.88
N ALA A 533 -0.59 -8.06 -23.60
CA ALA A 533 0.61 -8.46 -22.86
C ALA A 533 1.43 -9.41 -23.75
N LEU A 534 2.69 -9.04 -24.03
CA LEU A 534 3.57 -9.84 -24.89
C LEU A 534 3.48 -11.29 -24.43
N GLN A 535 2.90 -12.16 -25.26
CA GLN A 535 3.21 -13.57 -25.14
C GLN A 535 4.74 -13.64 -25.22
N PRO A 536 5.42 -14.28 -24.25
CA PRO A 536 6.87 -14.30 -24.22
C PRO A 536 7.42 -14.63 -25.60
N ALA A 537 8.15 -13.70 -26.18
CA ALA A 537 8.76 -13.87 -27.48
C ALA A 537 9.69 -15.09 -27.43
N GLU A 538 9.26 -16.15 -28.11
CA GLU A 538 10.01 -17.36 -28.42
C GLU A 538 10.77 -18.00 -27.25
N SER A 539 10.13 -19.02 -26.68
CA SER A 539 10.72 -20.36 -26.51
C SER A 539 11.89 -20.63 -27.46
N ARG A 540 13.10 -20.26 -27.05
CA ARG A 540 14.34 -20.90 -27.51
C ARG A 540 15.03 -21.48 -26.28
N ALA A 541 15.03 -22.81 -26.24
CA ALA A 541 15.58 -23.69 -25.21
C ALA A 541 14.80 -23.72 -23.87
N GLY A 542 13.60 -24.30 -23.92
CA GLY A 542 13.03 -25.15 -22.87
C GLY A 542 13.05 -24.63 -21.43
N THR A 543 12.17 -23.67 -21.09
CA THR A 543 11.54 -23.62 -19.76
C THR A 543 10.33 -22.67 -19.75
N GLN A 544 9.20 -23.21 -19.28
CA GLN A 544 8.08 -22.55 -18.60
C GLN A 544 7.22 -21.51 -19.35
N GLN A 545 6.03 -21.96 -19.77
CA GLN A 545 4.81 -21.15 -19.63
C GLN A 545 4.82 -20.49 -18.24
N ILE A 546 4.45 -19.21 -18.16
CA ILE A 546 4.28 -18.51 -16.88
C ILE A 546 3.18 -19.26 -16.12
N ALA A 547 3.57 -20.16 -15.22
CA ALA A 547 2.64 -20.83 -14.34
C ALA A 547 2.09 -19.77 -13.40
N VAL A 548 0.78 -19.51 -13.48
CA VAL A 548 0.09 -18.61 -12.54
C VAL A 548 0.07 -19.33 -11.19
N ARG A 549 1.07 -19.06 -10.36
CA ARG A 549 1.24 -19.66 -9.03
C ARG A 549 0.28 -19.12 -7.99
N THR A 550 -0.24 -17.90 -8.22
CA THR A 550 -1.13 -17.20 -7.31
C THR A 550 -2.47 -16.95 -7.98
N ARG A 551 -3.55 -17.31 -7.29
CA ARG A 551 -4.93 -17.15 -7.77
C ARG A 551 -5.74 -16.38 -6.75
N VAL A 552 -6.55 -15.44 -7.23
CA VAL A 552 -7.55 -14.78 -6.40
C VAL A 552 -8.81 -15.64 -6.40
N LEU A 553 -9.33 -15.93 -5.21
CA LEU A 553 -10.51 -16.77 -5.03
C LEU A 553 -11.78 -15.94 -4.87
N SER A 554 -11.70 -14.87 -4.08
CA SER A 554 -12.86 -14.01 -3.81
C SER A 554 -12.47 -12.65 -3.24
N MET A 555 -13.40 -11.70 -3.27
CA MET A 555 -13.26 -10.39 -2.63
C MET A 555 -14.43 -10.15 -1.67
N GLU A 556 -14.12 -10.00 -0.39
CA GLU A 556 -15.04 -9.61 0.67
C GLU A 556 -15.12 -8.08 0.72
N ARG A 557 -16.08 -7.51 -0.01
CA ARG A 557 -16.38 -6.07 0.02
C ARG A 557 -17.48 -5.78 1.05
N ASN A 558 -17.50 -4.55 1.60
CA ASN A 558 -18.50 -4.08 2.56
C ASN A 558 -18.56 -4.89 3.87
N THR A 559 -17.41 -5.30 4.41
CA THR A 559 -17.36 -5.85 5.76
C THR A 559 -17.87 -4.80 6.75
N LYS A 560 -18.81 -5.17 7.64
CA LYS A 560 -19.36 -4.25 8.65
C LYS A 560 -18.20 -3.66 9.48
N GLY A 561 -18.05 -2.33 9.43
CA GLY A 561 -16.98 -1.62 10.13
C GLY A 561 -15.63 -1.66 9.45
N PHE A 562 -15.57 -1.83 8.12
CA PHE A 562 -14.37 -1.57 7.34
C PHE A 562 -14.52 -0.26 6.57
N GLU A 563 -13.64 0.71 6.83
CA GLU A 563 -13.55 1.97 6.10
C GLU A 563 -12.10 2.28 5.73
N ASN A 564 -11.88 2.81 4.53
CA ASN A 564 -10.53 3.13 4.07
C ASN A 564 -10.05 4.50 4.61
N LEU A 565 -9.24 4.47 5.65
CA LEU A 565 -8.66 5.68 6.25
C LEU A 565 -7.59 6.37 5.39
N GLU A 566 -6.76 5.61 4.67
CA GLU A 566 -5.63 6.17 3.90
C GLU A 566 -6.10 6.94 2.67
N GLY A 567 -7.26 6.55 2.11
CA GLY A 567 -7.96 7.23 1.03
C GLY A 567 -9.04 8.21 1.48
N ALA A 568 -9.12 8.57 2.77
CA ALA A 568 -10.20 9.41 3.27
C ALA A 568 -9.88 10.89 3.11
N ARG A 569 -10.77 11.63 2.43
CA ARG A 569 -10.71 13.11 2.35
C ARG A 569 -10.91 13.76 3.73
N MET A 570 -11.80 13.20 4.55
CA MET A 570 -12.11 13.66 5.90
C MET A 570 -12.10 12.50 6.87
N VAL A 571 -11.52 12.70 8.05
CA VAL A 571 -11.47 11.68 9.11
C VAL A 571 -11.94 12.27 10.44
N VAL A 572 -12.89 11.58 11.08
CA VAL A 572 -13.37 11.89 12.43
C VAL A 572 -12.85 10.81 13.37
N SER A 573 -12.00 11.16 14.33
CA SER A 573 -11.24 10.21 15.12
C SER A 573 -11.55 10.26 16.61
N GLY A 574 -11.76 9.08 17.21
CA GLY A 574 -12.02 8.91 18.65
C GLY A 574 -10.80 8.42 19.44
N GLY A 575 -10.62 8.94 20.65
CA GLY A 575 -9.57 8.51 21.58
C GLY A 575 -10.06 7.92 22.89
N ARG A 576 -9.13 7.70 23.82
CA ARG A 576 -9.41 7.25 25.20
C ARG A 576 -10.39 8.16 25.94
N GLY A 577 -10.46 9.44 25.58
CA GLY A 577 -11.41 10.40 26.17
C GLY A 577 -12.88 10.01 26.02
N LEU A 578 -13.22 9.10 25.08
CA LEU A 578 -14.58 8.55 24.95
C LEU A 578 -15.00 7.62 26.09
N LYS A 579 -14.04 7.15 26.92
CA LYS A 579 -14.22 6.29 28.12
C LYS A 579 -14.82 4.89 27.89
N LYS A 580 -15.76 4.71 26.95
CA LYS A 580 -16.45 3.44 26.65
C LYS A 580 -16.62 3.21 25.15
N ALA A 581 -16.79 1.95 24.77
CA ALA A 581 -17.05 1.55 23.38
C ALA A 581 -18.39 2.08 22.84
N GLU A 582 -19.44 2.19 23.68
CA GLU A 582 -20.75 2.67 23.21
C GLU A 582 -20.69 4.13 22.72
N ASN A 583 -19.80 4.92 23.30
CA ASN A 583 -19.63 6.34 22.97
C ASN A 583 -18.98 6.57 21.60
N PHE A 584 -18.38 5.53 20.98
CA PHE A 584 -17.95 5.61 19.58
C PHE A 584 -19.14 5.84 18.62
N LYS A 585 -20.38 5.61 19.05
CA LYS A 585 -21.58 5.98 18.29
C LYS A 585 -21.60 7.47 17.95
N LEU A 586 -21.17 8.35 18.87
CA LEU A 586 -21.13 9.80 18.62
C LEU A 586 -20.16 10.18 17.50
N VAL A 587 -19.00 9.50 17.47
CA VAL A 587 -18.00 9.69 16.42
C VAL A 587 -18.52 9.21 15.07
N ARG A 588 -19.18 8.03 15.03
CA ARG A 588 -19.83 7.51 13.82
C ARG A 588 -20.93 8.43 13.32
N GLU A 589 -21.80 8.90 14.20
CA GLU A 589 -22.91 9.79 13.85
C GLU A 589 -22.46 11.12 13.23
N LEU A 590 -21.33 11.65 13.70
CA LEU A 590 -20.70 12.84 13.11
C LEU A 590 -19.99 12.52 11.79
N ALA A 591 -19.29 11.39 11.72
CA ALA A 591 -18.64 10.92 10.50
C ALA A 591 -19.65 10.72 9.37
N ASP A 592 -20.76 10.03 9.64
CA ASP A 592 -21.89 9.81 8.73
C ASP A 592 -22.48 11.15 8.26
N ALA A 593 -22.68 12.09 9.19
CA ALA A 593 -23.20 13.41 8.86
C ALA A 593 -22.26 14.19 7.91
N LEU A 594 -20.95 14.03 8.06
CA LEU A 594 -19.95 14.69 7.23
C LEU A 594 -19.62 13.92 5.93
N GLY A 595 -19.97 12.64 5.83
CA GLY A 595 -19.42 11.76 4.79
C GLY A 595 -17.93 11.50 5.01
N ALA A 596 -17.49 11.53 6.27
CA ALA A 596 -16.12 11.30 6.68
C ALA A 596 -15.93 9.84 7.14
N VAL A 597 -14.69 9.39 7.20
CA VAL A 597 -14.32 8.06 7.68
C VAL A 597 -13.99 8.12 9.17
N VAL A 598 -14.36 7.09 9.93
CA VAL A 598 -14.07 6.99 11.36
C VAL A 598 -12.63 6.57 11.56
N GLY A 599 -11.89 7.30 12.41
CA GLY A 599 -10.56 6.90 12.87
C GLY A 599 -10.50 6.67 14.37
N ALA A 600 -9.38 6.15 14.85
CA ALA A 600 -9.18 5.87 16.26
C ALA A 600 -7.70 5.96 16.67
N SER A 601 -7.45 6.32 17.94
CA SER A 601 -6.12 6.17 18.51
C SER A 601 -5.80 4.71 18.84
N ARG A 602 -4.52 4.37 18.96
CA ARG A 602 -4.06 3.03 19.39
C ARG A 602 -4.73 2.59 20.70
N GLU A 603 -4.90 3.48 21.67
CA GLU A 603 -5.54 3.14 22.95
C GLU A 603 -6.99 2.66 22.78
N ALA A 604 -7.73 3.17 21.79
CA ALA A 604 -9.09 2.73 21.52
C ALA A 604 -9.12 1.33 20.86
N VAL A 605 -8.15 1.06 19.98
CA VAL A 605 -8.01 -0.26 19.33
C VAL A 605 -7.54 -1.33 20.31
N ASP A 606 -6.53 -1.03 21.13
CA ASP A 606 -5.99 -1.97 22.12
C ASP A 606 -7.02 -2.32 23.22
N ARG A 607 -8.03 -1.45 23.44
CA ARG A 607 -9.19 -1.71 24.33
C ARG A 607 -10.33 -2.45 23.66
N GLY A 608 -10.22 -2.76 22.37
CA GLY A 608 -11.25 -3.45 21.59
C GLY A 608 -12.50 -2.61 21.28
N TRP A 609 -12.41 -1.27 21.33
CA TRP A 609 -13.56 -0.41 21.02
C TRP A 609 -13.83 -0.32 19.51
N ILE A 610 -12.77 -0.47 18.71
CA ILE A 610 -12.81 -0.42 17.24
C ILE A 610 -11.63 -1.23 16.67
N SER A 611 -11.75 -1.70 15.44
CA SER A 611 -10.79 -2.58 14.78
C SER A 611 -9.51 -1.85 14.31
N TYR A 612 -8.46 -2.62 14.04
CA TYR A 612 -7.15 -2.11 13.56
C TYR A 612 -7.20 -1.25 12.29
N PRO A 613 -8.07 -1.53 11.29
CA PRO A 613 -8.14 -0.69 10.09
C PRO A 613 -8.40 0.78 10.37
N HIS A 614 -8.99 1.12 11.53
CA HIS A 614 -9.26 2.49 11.96
C HIS A 614 -8.13 3.13 12.78
N GLN A 615 -7.07 2.39 13.11
CA GLN A 615 -5.98 2.90 13.94
C GLN A 615 -5.15 3.93 13.18
N VAL A 616 -5.08 5.14 13.70
CA VAL A 616 -4.23 6.22 13.19
C VAL A 616 -2.98 6.35 14.06
N GLY A 617 -1.81 6.50 13.43
CA GLY A 617 -0.54 6.71 14.12
C GLY A 617 0.62 5.92 13.52
N LEU A 618 1.79 6.02 14.14
CA LEU A 618 3.03 5.38 13.70
C LEU A 618 2.92 3.86 13.58
N SER A 619 2.24 3.23 14.53
CA SER A 619 1.99 1.78 14.56
C SER A 619 0.69 1.38 13.87
N GLY A 620 0.01 2.33 13.21
CA GLY A 620 -1.21 2.12 12.44
C GLY A 620 -1.09 2.77 11.06
N LYS A 621 -2.16 3.40 10.60
CA LYS A 621 -2.19 4.13 9.33
C LYS A 621 -1.68 5.56 9.50
N THR A 622 -0.84 5.98 8.57
CA THR A 622 -0.46 7.39 8.41
C THR A 622 -1.34 7.98 7.32
N ILE A 623 -2.08 9.02 7.66
CA ILE A 623 -3.12 9.61 6.80
C ILE A 623 -2.80 11.07 6.50
N SER A 624 -3.27 11.55 5.34
CA SER A 624 -3.14 12.95 4.91
C SER A 624 -4.50 13.54 4.50
N PRO A 625 -5.53 13.51 5.37
CA PRO A 625 -6.83 14.05 5.01
C PRO A 625 -6.79 15.57 4.85
N GLU A 626 -7.77 16.12 4.16
CA GLU A 626 -7.99 17.57 4.11
C GLU A 626 -8.43 18.10 5.48
N ILE A 627 -9.25 17.32 6.18
CA ILE A 627 -9.74 17.61 7.52
C ILE A 627 -9.60 16.38 8.41
N TYR A 628 -8.88 16.56 9.53
CA TYR A 628 -8.80 15.60 10.62
C TYR A 628 -9.45 16.20 11.87
N LEU A 629 -10.63 15.70 12.23
CA LEU A 629 -11.33 16.09 13.46
C LEU A 629 -11.12 15.02 14.51
N CYS A 630 -10.55 15.36 15.66
CA CYS A 630 -10.32 14.41 16.75
C CYS A 630 -11.06 14.79 18.03
N ALA A 631 -11.62 13.77 18.71
CA ALA A 631 -12.33 13.91 19.96
C ALA A 631 -11.70 13.03 21.04
N GLY A 632 -11.28 13.65 22.14
CA GLY A 632 -10.74 12.93 23.31
C GLY A 632 -9.40 12.21 23.04
N ILE A 633 -8.58 12.74 22.14
CA ILE A 633 -7.22 12.26 21.84
C ILE A 633 -6.23 13.22 22.50
N SER A 634 -5.31 12.72 23.32
CA SER A 634 -4.30 13.55 23.99
C SER A 634 -3.26 14.12 23.03
N GLY A 635 -2.96 13.41 21.94
CA GLY A 635 -1.90 13.77 20.99
C GLY A 635 -0.54 13.22 21.38
N ALA A 636 -0.48 11.96 21.81
CA ALA A 636 0.79 11.27 21.97
C ALA A 636 1.59 11.34 20.65
N ILE A 637 2.93 11.45 20.74
CA ILE A 637 3.80 11.68 19.58
C ILE A 637 3.59 10.62 18.48
N GLN A 638 3.30 9.39 18.88
CA GLN A 638 3.02 8.25 17.99
C GLN A 638 1.73 8.47 17.20
N HIS A 639 0.71 9.10 17.80
CA HIS A 639 -0.53 9.46 17.12
C HIS A 639 -0.30 10.65 16.18
N LEU A 640 0.37 11.70 16.66
CA LEU A 640 0.68 12.90 15.89
C LEU A 640 1.51 12.60 14.64
N ALA A 641 2.42 11.62 14.72
CA ALA A 641 3.18 11.11 13.58
C ALA A 641 2.30 10.65 12.42
N GLY A 642 1.14 10.07 12.71
CA GLY A 642 0.20 9.56 11.71
C GLY A 642 -0.69 10.61 11.05
N ILE A 643 -0.79 11.82 11.61
CA ILE A 643 -1.69 12.89 11.11
C ILE A 643 -0.95 14.16 10.73
N ARG A 644 0.39 14.17 10.81
CA ARG A 644 1.21 15.37 10.62
C ARG A 644 1.01 16.04 9.26
N THR A 645 0.75 15.22 8.25
CA THR A 645 0.53 15.64 6.86
C THR A 645 -0.93 15.99 6.57
N ALA A 646 -1.83 15.95 7.57
CA ALA A 646 -3.20 16.44 7.42
C ALA A 646 -3.19 17.95 7.17
N LYS A 647 -4.01 18.43 6.22
CA LYS A 647 -4.03 19.87 5.88
C LYS A 647 -4.62 20.71 7.02
N THR A 648 -5.73 20.25 7.60
CA THR A 648 -6.42 20.92 8.71
C THR A 648 -6.68 19.95 9.86
N ILE A 649 -6.35 20.33 11.09
CA ILE A 649 -6.57 19.55 12.31
C ILE A 649 -7.51 20.32 13.24
N ILE A 650 -8.64 19.70 13.57
CA ILE A 650 -9.62 20.20 14.55
C ILE A 650 -9.57 19.27 15.77
N SER A 651 -9.38 19.82 16.96
CA SER A 651 -9.25 19.03 18.19
C SER A 651 -10.26 19.44 19.24
N ILE A 652 -11.00 18.46 19.76
CA ILE A 652 -11.94 18.63 20.87
C ILE A 652 -11.43 17.81 22.06
N ASN A 653 -11.03 18.47 23.14
CA ASN A 653 -10.54 17.82 24.34
C ASN A 653 -10.96 18.60 25.60
N SER A 654 -11.17 17.92 26.71
CA SER A 654 -11.46 18.57 27.99
C SER A 654 -10.20 19.15 28.65
N ASP A 655 -9.03 18.60 28.32
CA ASP A 655 -7.74 19.02 28.88
C ASP A 655 -7.13 20.18 28.06
N PRO A 656 -7.01 21.40 28.62
CA PRO A 656 -6.45 22.56 27.92
C PRO A 656 -4.97 22.40 27.55
N GLU A 657 -4.24 21.54 28.27
CA GLU A 657 -2.81 21.30 28.09
C GLU A 657 -2.52 20.06 27.23
N ALA A 658 -3.55 19.49 26.58
CA ALA A 658 -3.38 18.33 25.71
C ALA A 658 -2.38 18.65 24.57
N PRO A 659 -1.32 17.83 24.37
CA PRO A 659 -0.32 18.07 23.31
C PRO A 659 -0.91 18.26 21.91
N ILE A 660 -2.06 17.65 21.61
CA ILE A 660 -2.74 17.82 20.32
C ILE A 660 -3.19 19.26 20.06
N HIS A 661 -3.48 20.05 21.09
CA HIS A 661 -3.89 21.45 20.95
C HIS A 661 -2.75 22.37 20.49
N ALA A 662 -1.49 21.96 20.65
CA ALA A 662 -0.34 22.71 20.14
C ALA A 662 -0.15 22.55 18.61
N VAL A 663 -0.77 21.53 18.01
CA VAL A 663 -0.63 21.20 16.59
C VAL A 663 -1.94 21.25 15.82
N ALA A 664 -3.04 21.63 16.48
CA ALA A 664 -4.34 21.80 15.85
C ALA A 664 -4.46 23.21 15.24
N ASP A 665 -5.14 23.31 14.09
CA ASP A 665 -5.52 24.60 13.50
C ASP A 665 -6.70 25.23 14.25
N LEU A 666 -7.57 24.39 14.82
CA LEU A 666 -8.64 24.78 15.73
C LEU A 666 -8.66 23.83 16.95
N ALA A 667 -8.40 24.37 18.13
CA ALA A 667 -8.42 23.64 19.39
C ALA A 667 -9.59 24.11 20.26
N VAL A 668 -10.51 23.19 20.55
CA VAL A 668 -11.70 23.41 21.38
C VAL A 668 -11.51 22.70 22.71
N VAL A 669 -11.44 23.50 23.79
CA VAL A 669 -11.38 23.02 25.17
C VAL A 669 -12.80 22.93 25.72
N GLY A 670 -13.36 21.73 25.80
CA GLY A 670 -14.74 21.52 26.25
C GLY A 670 -15.14 20.05 26.33
N ASP A 671 -16.38 19.78 26.73
CA ASP A 671 -16.90 18.41 26.78
C ASP A 671 -17.28 17.89 25.39
N LEU A 672 -16.61 16.83 24.96
CA LEU A 672 -16.89 16.15 23.69
C LEU A 672 -18.31 15.56 23.64
N PHE A 673 -18.90 15.20 24.79
CA PHE A 673 -20.25 14.62 24.84
C PHE A 673 -21.34 15.64 24.51
N GLU A 674 -21.07 16.93 24.68
CA GLU A 674 -22.00 18.02 24.34
C GLU A 674 -21.73 18.60 22.96
N ILE A 675 -20.46 18.73 22.58
CA ILE A 675 -20.06 19.35 21.31
C ILE A 675 -20.35 18.44 20.10
N LEU A 676 -20.03 17.14 20.18
CA LEU A 676 -20.17 16.22 19.04
C LEU A 676 -21.64 16.08 18.57
N PRO A 677 -22.64 15.87 19.45
CA PRO A 677 -24.04 15.76 19.01
C PRO A 677 -24.57 17.05 18.39
N ARG A 678 -24.30 18.22 19.02
CA ARG A 678 -24.75 19.53 18.50
C ARG A 678 -24.13 19.83 17.13
N LEU A 679 -22.86 19.47 16.93
CA LEU A 679 -22.22 19.61 15.63
C LEU A 679 -22.83 18.67 14.58
N ALA A 680 -23.08 17.41 14.92
CA ALA A 680 -23.69 16.45 14.01
C ALA A 680 -25.10 16.88 13.58
N GLU A 681 -25.90 17.39 14.52
CA GLU A 681 -27.23 17.95 14.24
C GLU A 681 -27.14 19.17 13.31
N ARG A 682 -26.25 20.12 13.60
CA ARG A 682 -26.08 21.32 12.75
C ARG A 682 -25.67 20.97 11.32
N VAL A 683 -24.79 19.99 11.14
CA VAL A 683 -24.35 19.48 9.83
C VAL A 683 -25.50 18.81 9.09
N ARG A 684 -26.33 18.00 9.78
CA ARG A 684 -27.52 17.39 9.17
C ARG A 684 -28.53 18.46 8.72
N SER A 685 -28.85 19.42 9.57
CA SER A 685 -29.79 20.51 9.24
C SER A 685 -29.34 21.33 8.04
N ALA A 686 -28.03 21.56 7.90
CA ALA A 686 -27.47 22.23 6.74
C ALA A 686 -27.59 21.41 5.43
N LYS A 687 -27.40 20.09 5.50
CA LYS A 687 -27.57 19.19 4.35
C LYS A 687 -29.03 18.99 3.95
N THR A 688 -29.95 18.99 4.92
CA THR A 688 -31.40 18.82 4.66
C THR A 688 -32.11 20.13 4.31
N GLY A 689 -31.42 21.27 4.27
CA GLY A 689 -31.99 22.57 3.90
C GLY A 689 -33.05 23.12 4.87
N ILE A 690 -33.12 22.59 6.11
CA ILE A 690 -34.05 23.09 7.11
C ILE A 690 -33.30 24.11 7.98
N SER A 691 -33.44 25.38 7.62
CA SER A 691 -33.10 26.49 8.49
C SER A 691 -33.98 26.42 9.75
N THR A 692 -33.39 26.12 10.90
CA THR A 692 -33.98 26.38 12.22
C THR A 692 -33.97 27.88 12.51
N GLU A 693 -34.73 28.64 11.72
CA GLU A 693 -35.20 29.98 12.09
C GLU A 693 -36.71 29.88 12.25
N GLY A 694 -37.16 29.68 13.48
CA GLY A 694 -38.60 29.63 13.76
C GLY A 694 -38.96 28.84 15.01
N ASN A 695 -38.38 29.18 16.16
CA ASN A 695 -39.09 28.94 17.42
C ASN A 695 -38.56 29.83 18.56
N HIS A 696 -38.65 31.16 18.38
CA HIS A 696 -38.72 32.10 19.50
C HIS A 696 -39.39 33.40 19.03
N ALA A 697 -40.73 33.41 19.00
CA ALA A 697 -41.53 34.63 19.19
C ALA A 697 -43.01 34.25 19.41
N LEU A 698 -43.44 34.41 20.67
CA LEU A 698 -44.81 34.49 21.24
C LEU A 698 -45.72 33.26 21.18
#